data_AF-A0A384DDH0-F1
#
_entry.id   AF-A0A384DDH0-F1
#
_cell.length_a   1.000
_cell.length_b   1.000
_cell.length_c   1.000
_cell.angle_alpha   90.00
_cell.angle_beta   90.00
_cell.angle_gamma   90.00
#
_symmetry.space_group_name_H-M   'P 1'
#
loop_
_entity.id
_entity.type
_entity.pdbx_description
1 polymer ?
#
loop_
_entity_poly.entity_id
_entity_poly.type
_entity_poly.pdbx_seq_one_letter_code
_entity_poly.pdbx_strand_id
1 'polypeptide(L)'
;MAEAALLLPPEAAAERDAREKLALWDRRPDTTAPLTDRQMDSVLELKAAAENLPVPAELPLEDLCSITSQSLPIAQTSVVPESTEDILSKGFTSLEMEEERIETAQQFFSWFAKLQIRMDQDEETKYRQMRDYLSGFQEQCDAILNDVNSALQHLESLQKQYLFVSNKTGTLHEACEQLLKEQSELVDLAENIQQKLSYFNELETINTKLNSPTLSVNSEGFIPMLAKLDDCITYISSHPNFKDYPVYLLKFKQCLSKALHLMKTYTVNTLQNLTNQLLKRDPSSVPNADNAFTLFYVKFRASAPKVRTLIEQIEQRSEKIPEYQQLLNDIHQCYLDQRELLLGPSITCTVTELTSQNNRDHCALIRSGCAFMVHVCQDEHQLYNEFFTKPTSKLDELLEKLCVSLYDVFRPLIIHVIHLETLSELCGILKNEVLEDHVQNNAEQLGAFAAGVKQMLEDVQERLVYRTHIYIQTDITGYKPAPGDLAYPDKLVMMEQIAQSLKDEQKKVPSEASFSDVRLEETESNNLRKSGSTESLNPRPQTTISPADLHGMWYPTVRRTLVCLSKLYRCIDRAVFQGLSQEALSACIQSLLGASESISKNKTQIDGQLFLIKHLLILREQIAPFHTEFTIKEISLDLKKTRDAAFKILNPMTVPRFFRLNSNNALIEFLLEGTPEIREHYLDSKKDVDRHLKSACEQFIQQQTKLFVEQLEEFMTKVSALKTMASQGGPKYTLSQQPWAQPAKVSDLIASAYKTIKAKLPLTLRSMSLYLSNKDTEFILFKPVRNNIQQVFQKFHVLLKEEFSPEDVQIIACPTMEQLNLLLSVSK
;
A
#
# COMPACT_ATOMS: atom_id res chain seq x y z
N MET A 1 -55.36 -41.26 42.54
CA MET A 1 -54.60 -42.36 41.89
C MET A 1 -53.35 -41.76 41.30
N ALA A 2 -52.15 -42.24 41.50
CA ALA A 2 -51.55 -43.19 42.45
C ALA A 2 -50.06 -43.03 42.16
N GLU A 3 -49.25 -42.74 43.17
CA GLU A 3 -47.80 -42.67 43.01
C GLU A 3 -47.16 -43.63 44.01
N ALA A 4 -46.27 -44.46 43.45
CA ALA A 4 -45.14 -45.13 44.08
C ALA A 4 -45.36 -45.89 45.41
N ALA A 5 -45.42 -47.21 45.31
CA ALA A 5 -44.99 -48.11 46.39
C ALA A 5 -44.36 -49.38 45.79
N LEU A 6 -43.05 -49.54 45.97
CA LEU A 6 -42.39 -50.81 46.34
C LEU A 6 -40.87 -50.60 46.39
N LEU A 7 -40.29 -50.72 47.59
CA LEU A 7 -39.17 -51.61 47.91
C LEU A 7 -38.80 -51.45 49.40
N LEU A 8 -39.14 -52.49 50.18
CA LEU A 8 -38.78 -52.71 51.59
C LEU A 8 -37.34 -53.25 51.70
N PRO A 9 -36.56 -52.82 52.71
CA PRO A 9 -35.50 -53.64 53.28
C PRO A 9 -35.65 -53.73 54.84
N PRO A 10 -34.71 -54.34 55.58
CA PRO A 10 -34.84 -55.58 56.34
C PRO A 10 -35.18 -55.38 57.84
N GLU A 11 -35.45 -54.15 58.29
CA GLU A 11 -35.63 -53.82 59.70
C GLU A 11 -36.94 -54.37 60.28
N ALA A 12 -37.98 -54.53 59.45
CA ALA A 12 -39.29 -54.98 59.89
C ALA A 12 -39.33 -56.44 60.37
N ALA A 13 -38.37 -57.28 59.96
CA ALA A 13 -38.28 -58.67 60.42
C ALA A 13 -37.60 -58.77 61.80
N ALA A 14 -36.61 -57.94 62.08
CA ALA A 14 -35.91 -57.89 63.37
C ALA A 14 -36.77 -57.28 64.48
N GLU A 15 -37.58 -56.26 64.16
CA GLU A 15 -38.53 -55.69 65.12
C GLU A 15 -39.64 -56.67 65.52
N ARG A 16 -40.05 -57.56 64.61
CA ARG A 16 -41.13 -58.53 64.88
C ARG A 16 -40.65 -59.62 65.85
N ASP A 17 -39.42 -60.09 65.67
CA ASP A 17 -38.78 -61.09 66.52
C ASP A 17 -38.44 -60.53 67.92
N ALA A 18 -38.08 -59.25 68.01
CA ALA A 18 -37.90 -58.54 69.28
C ALA A 18 -39.22 -58.31 70.03
N ARG A 19 -40.31 -57.96 69.33
CA ARG A 19 -41.65 -57.82 69.91
C ARG A 19 -42.24 -59.15 70.39
N GLU A 20 -41.96 -60.26 69.71
CA GLU A 20 -42.41 -61.60 70.12
C GLU A 20 -41.65 -62.11 71.36
N LYS A 21 -40.37 -61.76 71.50
CA LYS A 21 -39.55 -62.04 72.71
C LYS A 21 -39.93 -61.17 73.91
N LEU A 22 -40.32 -59.91 73.68
CA LEU A 22 -40.89 -59.04 74.71
C LEU A 22 -42.28 -59.49 75.16
N ALA A 23 -43.10 -60.06 74.26
CA ALA A 23 -44.42 -60.59 74.60
C ALA A 23 -44.38 -61.82 75.54
N LEU A 24 -43.23 -62.50 75.66
CA LEU A 24 -43.03 -63.58 76.63
C LEU A 24 -42.85 -63.06 78.07
N TRP A 25 -42.47 -61.79 78.25
CA TRP A 25 -42.30 -61.15 79.57
C TRP A 25 -43.63 -60.71 80.20
N ASP A 26 -44.69 -60.55 79.40
CA ASP A 26 -46.00 -60.05 79.84
C ASP A 26 -47.01 -61.14 80.25
N ARG A 27 -46.63 -62.42 80.29
CA ARG A 27 -47.52 -63.51 80.75
C ARG A 27 -47.43 -63.71 82.27
N ARG A 28 -48.58 -63.56 82.93
CA ARG A 28 -48.73 -63.43 84.39
C ARG A 28 -48.64 -64.68 85.30
N PRO A 29 -48.58 -65.97 84.87
CA PRO A 29 -48.48 -67.06 85.84
C PRO A 29 -47.07 -67.65 86.08
N ASP A 30 -46.06 -67.38 85.25
CA ASP A 30 -44.70 -67.94 85.42
C ASP A 30 -43.61 -66.88 85.17
N THR A 31 -43.29 -66.07 86.20
CA THR A 31 -42.24 -65.05 86.14
C THR A 31 -40.86 -65.62 86.53
N THR A 32 -40.36 -66.60 85.79
CA THR A 32 -38.95 -67.03 85.90
C THR A 32 -38.36 -67.25 84.52
N ALA A 33 -37.67 -66.23 84.00
CA ALA A 33 -36.64 -66.50 83.00
C ALA A 33 -35.49 -67.20 83.74
N PRO A 34 -35.06 -68.41 83.34
CA PRO A 34 -33.89 -69.03 83.95
C PRO A 34 -32.68 -68.12 83.71
N LEU A 35 -32.07 -67.63 84.80
CA LEU A 35 -30.81 -66.90 84.74
C LEU A 35 -29.78 -67.80 84.04
N THR A 36 -29.06 -67.25 83.07
CA THR A 36 -27.99 -68.01 82.42
C THR A 36 -26.89 -68.31 83.45
N ASP A 37 -26.17 -69.42 83.31
CA ASP A 37 -25.13 -69.85 84.27
C ASP A 37 -24.14 -68.72 84.59
N ARG A 38 -23.81 -67.90 83.58
CA ARG A 38 -22.99 -66.69 83.75
C ARG A 38 -23.62 -65.59 84.62
N GLN A 39 -24.93 -65.38 84.53
CA GLN A 39 -25.63 -64.40 85.36
C GLN A 39 -25.78 -64.89 86.80
N MET A 40 -25.92 -66.21 87.00
CA MET A 40 -25.88 -66.84 88.33
C MET A 40 -24.49 -66.67 88.97
N ASP A 41 -23.42 -66.94 88.21
CA ASP A 41 -22.04 -66.74 88.65
C ASP A 41 -21.74 -65.26 88.98
N SER A 42 -22.23 -64.31 88.18
CA SER A 42 -22.05 -62.88 88.45
C SER A 42 -22.79 -62.40 89.70
N VAL A 43 -23.96 -62.96 90.02
CA VAL A 43 -24.67 -62.64 91.27
C VAL A 43 -23.94 -63.22 92.48
N LEU A 44 -23.35 -64.41 92.35
CA LEU A 44 -22.52 -65.02 93.38
C LEU A 44 -21.20 -64.24 93.59
N GLU A 45 -20.57 -63.75 92.53
CA GLU A 45 -19.40 -62.85 92.62
C GLU A 45 -19.74 -61.50 93.25
N LEU A 46 -20.87 -60.89 92.90
CA LEU A 46 -21.33 -59.63 93.49
C LEU A 46 -21.66 -59.79 94.98
N LYS A 47 -22.22 -60.93 95.38
CA LYS A 47 -22.48 -61.25 96.79
C LYS A 47 -21.17 -61.42 97.58
N ALA A 48 -20.16 -62.07 97.01
CA ALA A 48 -18.84 -62.21 97.61
C ALA A 48 -18.07 -60.86 97.69
N ALA A 49 -18.30 -59.96 96.75
CA ALA A 49 -17.73 -58.61 96.75
C ALA A 49 -18.41 -57.66 97.75
N ALA A 50 -19.71 -57.84 98.01
CA ALA A 50 -20.46 -57.03 98.97
C ALA A 50 -20.12 -57.33 100.45
N GLU A 51 -19.58 -58.51 100.76
CA GLU A 51 -19.14 -58.87 102.12
C GLU A 51 -17.77 -58.25 102.51
N ASN A 52 -17.03 -57.65 101.57
CA ASN A 52 -15.70 -57.06 101.80
C ASN A 52 -15.61 -55.57 101.38
N LEU A 53 -16.40 -54.71 102.01
CA LEU A 53 -16.26 -53.25 101.87
C LEU A 53 -15.48 -52.64 103.05
N PRO A 54 -14.25 -52.12 102.85
CA PRO A 54 -13.60 -51.23 103.80
C PRO A 54 -14.25 -49.83 103.76
N VAL A 55 -14.56 -49.29 104.94
CA VAL A 55 -15.26 -47.99 105.12
C VAL A 55 -14.33 -46.80 104.72
N PRO A 56 -14.82 -45.78 103.99
CA PRO A 56 -14.03 -44.60 103.60
C PRO A 56 -13.54 -43.73 104.77
N ALA A 57 -12.32 -43.18 104.64
CA ALA A 57 -11.52 -42.56 105.69
C ALA A 57 -11.82 -41.08 106.03
N GLU A 58 -12.97 -40.52 105.65
CA GLU A 58 -13.34 -39.13 105.97
C GLU A 58 -14.82 -39.04 106.36
N LEU A 59 -15.12 -39.55 107.54
CA LEU A 59 -16.27 -39.10 108.35
C LEU A 59 -15.72 -38.22 109.49
N PRO A 60 -16.38 -37.10 109.83
CA PRO A 60 -16.06 -36.34 111.03
C PRO A 60 -16.19 -37.25 112.27
N LEU A 61 -15.06 -37.57 112.86
CA LEU A 61 -14.93 -38.28 114.13
C LEU A 61 -15.23 -37.30 115.27
N GLU A 62 -16.50 -37.13 115.60
CA GLU A 62 -16.96 -36.77 116.94
C GLU A 62 -18.44 -37.18 117.03
N ASP A 63 -18.74 -38.08 117.99
CA ASP A 63 -20.04 -38.67 118.29
C ASP A 63 -20.61 -39.74 117.34
N LEU A 64 -19.95 -40.90 117.23
CA LEU A 64 -20.63 -42.22 117.17
C LEU A 64 -19.64 -43.36 117.51
N CYS A 65 -19.32 -43.58 118.79
CA CYS A 65 -18.87 -44.88 119.32
C CYS A 65 -18.93 -44.93 120.85
N SER A 66 -20.14 -45.00 121.37
CA SER A 66 -20.50 -45.58 122.67
C SER A 66 -21.96 -45.98 122.44
N ILE A 67 -22.33 -47.23 122.17
CA ILE A 67 -22.25 -48.36 123.10
C ILE A 67 -22.50 -49.64 122.26
N THR A 68 -21.49 -50.48 122.07
CA THR A 68 -21.75 -51.93 122.04
C THR A 68 -21.15 -52.50 123.32
N SER A 69 -21.96 -53.31 124.00
CA SER A 69 -21.50 -54.28 125.00
C SER A 69 -21.01 -53.71 126.34
N GLN A 70 -21.95 -53.36 127.23
CA GLN A 70 -21.78 -53.62 128.66
C GLN A 70 -22.98 -54.41 129.18
N SER A 71 -22.93 -55.73 128.98
CA SER A 71 -23.18 -56.64 130.09
C SER A 71 -22.18 -56.34 131.20
N LEU A 72 -22.62 -56.46 132.46
CA LEU A 72 -21.87 -56.75 133.70
C LEU A 72 -22.49 -55.93 134.86
N PRO A 73 -22.22 -56.25 136.12
CA PRO A 73 -22.87 -57.33 136.86
C PRO A 73 -23.44 -56.77 138.17
N ILE A 74 -24.61 -57.22 138.62
CA ILE A 74 -24.97 -56.98 140.02
C ILE A 74 -24.08 -57.89 140.87
N ALA A 75 -22.95 -57.35 141.31
CA ALA A 75 -22.07 -57.93 142.30
C ALA A 75 -22.85 -58.02 143.61
N GLN A 76 -23.39 -59.21 143.88
CA GLN A 76 -23.71 -59.64 145.23
C GLN A 76 -22.43 -59.55 146.06
N THR A 77 -22.29 -58.49 146.85
CA THR A 77 -21.31 -58.46 147.93
C THR A 77 -22.08 -58.43 149.24
N SER A 78 -22.28 -59.64 149.74
CA SER A 78 -22.48 -59.92 151.15
C SER A 78 -21.27 -59.38 151.92
N VAL A 79 -21.42 -58.23 152.53
CA VAL A 79 -20.69 -57.88 153.74
C VAL A 79 -21.77 -57.50 154.73
N VAL A 80 -21.92 -58.31 155.76
CA VAL A 80 -22.71 -58.00 156.95
C VAL A 80 -21.94 -56.90 157.70
N PRO A 81 -22.59 -55.76 158.00
CA PRO A 81 -22.35 -55.19 159.31
C PRO A 81 -23.63 -54.63 159.94
N GLU A 82 -23.97 -55.16 161.11
CA GLU A 82 -24.49 -54.40 162.26
C GLU A 82 -25.46 -53.22 161.97
N SER A 83 -26.57 -53.42 161.25
CA SER A 83 -27.88 -52.72 161.37
C SER A 83 -28.71 -52.78 160.07
N THR A 84 -29.99 -53.15 160.14
CA THR A 84 -30.90 -53.45 159.01
C THR A 84 -31.54 -52.23 158.30
N GLU A 85 -31.27 -51.00 158.74
CA GLU A 85 -31.98 -49.82 158.21
C GLU A 85 -31.41 -49.24 156.90
N ASP A 86 -30.14 -49.48 156.57
CA ASP A 86 -29.45 -48.79 155.46
C ASP A 86 -29.63 -49.41 154.06
N ILE A 87 -30.09 -50.67 153.95
CA ILE A 87 -30.26 -51.35 152.65
C ILE A 87 -31.59 -50.98 152.01
N LEU A 88 -32.65 -50.85 152.83
CA LEU A 88 -33.98 -50.52 152.34
C LEU A 88 -34.01 -49.13 151.73
N SER A 89 -33.37 -48.15 152.37
CA SER A 89 -33.22 -46.79 151.86
C SER A 89 -32.52 -46.73 150.49
N LYS A 90 -31.53 -47.60 150.22
CA LYS A 90 -30.86 -47.69 148.91
C LYS A 90 -31.69 -48.37 147.82
N GLY A 91 -32.57 -49.31 148.17
CA GLY A 91 -33.50 -49.92 147.21
C GLY A 91 -34.64 -48.98 146.79
N PHE A 92 -35.15 -48.18 147.74
CA PHE A 92 -36.19 -47.19 147.47
C PHE A 92 -35.69 -45.98 146.66
N THR A 93 -34.39 -45.66 146.72
CA THR A 93 -33.78 -44.62 145.86
C THR A 93 -33.67 -45.04 144.41
N SER A 94 -33.30 -46.29 144.11
CA SER A 94 -33.21 -46.77 142.71
C SER A 94 -34.58 -46.97 142.04
N LEU A 95 -35.67 -46.99 142.82
CA LEU A 95 -37.04 -47.00 142.34
C LEU A 95 -37.69 -45.60 142.38
N GLU A 96 -36.89 -44.54 142.57
CA GLU A 96 -37.29 -43.13 142.62
C GLU A 96 -38.44 -42.86 143.61
N MET A 97 -38.34 -43.40 144.83
CA MET A 97 -39.30 -43.20 145.91
C MET A 97 -38.60 -42.76 147.21
N GLU A 98 -38.16 -41.50 147.29
CA GLU A 98 -37.48 -40.95 148.48
C GLU A 98 -38.42 -40.27 149.50
N GLU A 99 -39.67 -39.92 149.17
CA GLU A 99 -40.55 -39.18 150.10
C GLU A 99 -41.90 -39.86 150.45
N GLU A 100 -42.26 -40.99 149.85
CA GLU A 100 -43.53 -41.68 150.15
C GLU A 100 -43.33 -43.18 150.40
N ARG A 101 -43.42 -43.62 151.66
CA ARG A 101 -43.48 -45.05 151.99
C ARG A 101 -44.86 -45.60 151.60
N ILE A 102 -44.89 -46.71 150.86
CA ILE A 102 -46.13 -47.41 150.53
C ILE A 102 -46.67 -48.07 151.80
N GLU A 103 -47.73 -47.49 152.36
CA GLU A 103 -48.33 -48.01 153.60
C GLU A 103 -49.61 -48.82 153.33
N THR A 104 -50.16 -48.78 152.10
CA THR A 104 -51.44 -49.47 151.76
C THR A 104 -51.35 -50.34 150.51
N ALA A 105 -51.93 -51.55 150.52
CA ALA A 105 -51.91 -52.51 149.40
C ALA A 105 -52.51 -51.95 148.08
N GLN A 106 -53.45 -51.00 148.15
CA GLN A 106 -54.01 -50.32 146.98
C GLN A 106 -52.96 -49.51 146.20
N GLN A 107 -52.01 -48.89 146.91
CA GLN A 107 -50.93 -48.13 146.28
C GLN A 107 -50.02 -49.08 145.47
N PHE A 108 -49.73 -50.28 145.98
CA PHE A 108 -48.95 -51.30 145.27
C PHE A 108 -49.62 -51.77 143.96
N PHE A 109 -50.91 -52.11 143.96
CA PHE A 109 -51.59 -52.55 142.73
C PHE A 109 -51.68 -51.44 141.68
N SER A 110 -51.85 -50.18 142.11
CA SER A 110 -51.83 -49.04 141.20
C SER A 110 -50.45 -48.84 140.55
N TRP A 111 -49.38 -49.10 141.31
CA TRP A 111 -48.01 -49.06 140.80
C TRP A 111 -47.74 -50.22 139.84
N PHE A 112 -48.17 -51.44 140.16
CA PHE A 112 -48.01 -52.60 139.29
C PHE A 112 -48.77 -52.47 137.96
N ALA A 113 -50.01 -51.95 137.98
CA ALA A 113 -50.77 -51.68 136.76
C ALA A 113 -50.07 -50.62 135.87
N LYS A 114 -49.47 -49.59 136.47
CA LYS A 114 -48.62 -48.63 135.75
C LYS A 114 -47.36 -49.26 135.17
N LEU A 115 -46.79 -50.28 135.83
CA LEU A 115 -45.64 -51.01 135.33
C LEU A 115 -46.02 -51.89 134.13
N GLN A 116 -47.16 -52.59 134.22
CA GLN A 116 -47.63 -53.46 133.15
C GLN A 116 -48.02 -52.68 131.88
N ILE A 117 -48.69 -51.52 132.03
CA ILE A 117 -48.96 -50.61 130.89
C ILE A 117 -47.66 -50.13 130.24
N ARG A 118 -46.60 -49.90 131.04
CA ARG A 118 -45.27 -49.55 130.50
C ARG A 118 -44.67 -50.67 129.67
N MET A 119 -44.80 -51.93 130.10
CA MET A 119 -44.27 -53.07 129.35
C MET A 119 -44.97 -53.29 128.00
N ASP A 120 -46.30 -53.17 127.94
CA ASP A 120 -47.05 -53.30 126.68
C ASP A 120 -46.72 -52.16 125.70
N GLN A 121 -46.53 -50.94 126.22
CA GLN A 121 -46.05 -49.81 125.43
C GLN A 121 -44.65 -50.08 124.86
N ASP A 122 -43.74 -50.65 125.65
CA ASP A 122 -42.39 -50.99 125.22
C ASP A 122 -42.37 -52.05 124.10
N GLU A 123 -43.26 -53.04 124.10
CA GLU A 123 -43.35 -54.03 123.01
C GLU A 123 -43.97 -53.43 121.72
N GLU A 124 -45.01 -52.59 121.85
CA GLU A 124 -45.68 -51.98 120.70
C GLU A 124 -44.82 -50.91 120.00
N THR A 125 -43.92 -50.25 120.74
CA THR A 125 -43.04 -49.21 120.19
C THR A 125 -42.22 -49.70 118.99
N LYS A 126 -41.73 -50.94 119.00
CA LYS A 126 -40.89 -51.50 117.93
C LYS A 126 -41.65 -51.64 116.61
N TYR A 127 -42.90 -52.09 116.65
CA TYR A 127 -43.73 -52.25 115.47
C TYR A 127 -44.24 -50.91 114.93
N ARG A 128 -44.55 -49.94 115.82
CA ARG A 128 -44.88 -48.58 115.39
C ARG A 128 -43.70 -47.90 114.71
N GLN A 129 -42.49 -48.01 115.27
CA GLN A 129 -41.27 -47.47 114.65
C GLN A 129 -41.03 -48.03 113.24
N MET A 130 -41.23 -49.34 113.03
CA MET A 130 -41.07 -49.94 111.70
C MET A 130 -42.17 -49.52 110.71
N ARG A 131 -43.42 -49.39 111.17
CA ARG A 131 -44.51 -48.87 110.34
C ARG A 131 -44.27 -47.42 109.94
N ASP A 132 -43.85 -46.58 110.88
CA ASP A 132 -43.55 -45.17 110.65
C ASP A 132 -42.36 -45.03 109.69
N TYR A 133 -41.36 -45.92 109.79
CA TYR A 133 -40.25 -45.99 108.84
C TYR A 133 -40.71 -46.34 107.42
N LEU A 134 -41.57 -47.34 107.25
CA LEU A 134 -42.10 -47.74 105.94
C LEU A 134 -43.05 -46.68 105.34
N SER A 135 -43.87 -46.04 106.17
CA SER A 135 -44.72 -44.91 105.77
C SER A 135 -43.86 -43.75 105.28
N GLY A 136 -42.77 -43.42 106.00
CA GLY A 136 -41.82 -42.39 105.58
C GLY A 136 -41.12 -42.75 104.26
N PHE A 137 -40.79 -44.02 104.04
CA PHE A 137 -40.22 -44.46 102.75
C PHE A 137 -41.21 -44.36 101.59
N GLN A 138 -42.49 -44.69 101.81
CA GLN A 138 -43.53 -44.54 100.81
C GLN A 138 -43.75 -43.07 100.45
N GLU A 139 -43.82 -42.19 101.45
CA GLU A 139 -43.94 -40.74 101.24
C GLU A 139 -42.75 -40.17 100.46
N GLN A 140 -41.54 -40.68 100.71
CA GLN A 140 -40.36 -40.30 99.93
C GLN A 140 -40.45 -40.76 98.47
N CYS A 141 -40.89 -41.99 98.21
CA CYS A 141 -41.09 -42.47 96.84
C CYS A 141 -42.18 -41.66 96.10
N ASP A 142 -43.28 -41.33 96.77
CA ASP A 142 -44.35 -40.50 96.19
C ASP A 142 -43.87 -39.05 95.94
N ALA A 143 -43.03 -38.50 96.82
CA ALA A 143 -42.39 -37.20 96.60
C ALA A 143 -41.48 -37.22 95.36
N ILE A 144 -40.61 -38.23 95.23
CA ILE A 144 -39.73 -38.39 94.07
C ILE A 144 -40.54 -38.55 92.78
N LEU A 145 -41.62 -39.32 92.81
CA LEU A 145 -42.47 -39.53 91.64
C LEU A 145 -43.20 -38.25 91.22
N ASN A 146 -43.64 -37.44 92.19
CA ASN A 146 -44.18 -36.11 91.93
C ASN A 146 -43.11 -35.16 91.35
N ASP A 147 -41.88 -35.19 91.87
CA ASP A 147 -40.78 -34.37 91.35
C ASP A 147 -40.42 -34.75 89.91
N VAL A 148 -40.40 -36.04 89.57
CA VAL A 148 -40.17 -36.53 88.20
C VAL A 148 -41.30 -36.09 87.26
N ASN A 149 -42.56 -36.18 87.69
CA ASN A 149 -43.68 -35.71 86.88
C ASN A 149 -43.65 -34.20 86.67
N SER A 150 -43.27 -33.44 87.70
CA SER A 150 -43.06 -31.99 87.59
C SER A 150 -41.93 -31.67 86.61
N ALA A 151 -40.80 -32.38 86.68
CA ALA A 151 -39.69 -32.22 85.75
C ALA A 151 -40.09 -32.54 84.30
N LEU A 152 -40.89 -33.59 84.06
CA LEU A 152 -41.40 -33.92 82.73
C LEU A 152 -42.34 -32.84 82.19
N GLN A 153 -43.23 -32.30 83.02
CA GLN A 153 -44.10 -31.17 82.62
C GLN A 153 -43.27 -29.91 82.32
N HIS A 154 -42.23 -29.63 83.09
CA HIS A 154 -41.30 -28.54 82.81
C HIS A 154 -40.57 -28.75 81.48
N LEU A 155 -40.16 -29.98 81.18
CA LEU A 155 -39.47 -30.30 79.92
C LEU A 155 -40.39 -30.19 78.70
N GLU A 156 -41.66 -30.62 78.83
CA GLU A 156 -42.67 -30.44 77.78
C GLU A 156 -42.99 -28.95 77.56
N SER A 157 -43.10 -28.18 78.64
CA SER A 157 -43.29 -26.73 78.58
C SER A 157 -42.09 -26.04 77.91
N LEU A 158 -40.87 -26.45 78.27
CA LEU A 158 -39.64 -25.93 77.67
C LEU A 158 -39.58 -26.25 76.17
N GLN A 159 -39.96 -27.46 75.75
CA GLN A 159 -40.03 -27.84 74.34
C GLN A 159 -41.03 -26.97 73.57
N LYS A 160 -42.22 -26.72 74.14
CA LYS A 160 -43.23 -25.82 73.54
C LYS A 160 -42.71 -24.38 73.43
N GLN A 161 -42.05 -23.88 74.47
CA GLN A 161 -41.44 -22.55 74.45
C GLN A 161 -40.29 -22.46 73.45
N TYR A 162 -39.43 -23.48 73.34
CA TYR A 162 -38.35 -23.54 72.37
C TYR A 162 -38.90 -23.53 70.94
N LEU A 163 -39.92 -24.35 70.63
CA LEU A 163 -40.58 -24.35 69.33
C LEU A 163 -41.22 -22.98 69.02
N PHE A 164 -41.88 -22.36 70.00
CA PHE A 164 -42.47 -21.03 69.83
C PHE A 164 -41.41 -19.96 69.55
N VAL A 165 -40.32 -19.94 70.32
CA VAL A 165 -39.21 -19.01 70.12
C VAL A 165 -38.50 -19.29 68.81
N SER A 166 -38.23 -20.55 68.47
CA SER A 166 -37.59 -20.93 67.20
C SER A 166 -38.42 -20.50 65.99
N ASN A 167 -39.73 -20.74 66.01
CA ASN A 167 -40.61 -20.30 64.92
C ASN A 167 -40.66 -18.78 64.83
N LYS A 168 -40.80 -18.08 65.96
CA LYS A 168 -40.86 -16.61 65.98
C LYS A 168 -39.53 -15.98 65.55
N THR A 169 -38.40 -16.49 66.03
CA THR A 169 -37.06 -16.06 65.62
C THR A 169 -36.79 -16.40 64.16
N GLY A 170 -37.25 -17.55 63.66
CA GLY A 170 -37.19 -17.91 62.24
C GLY A 170 -37.96 -16.92 61.36
N THR A 171 -39.21 -16.60 61.72
CA THR A 171 -40.00 -15.59 60.99
C THR A 171 -39.39 -14.19 61.07
N LEU A 172 -38.79 -13.83 62.21
CA LEU A 172 -38.10 -12.54 62.36
C LEU A 172 -36.83 -12.50 61.50
N HIS A 173 -36.05 -13.59 61.50
CA HIS A 173 -34.85 -13.69 60.70
C HIS A 173 -35.16 -13.63 59.20
N GLU A 174 -36.20 -14.34 58.74
CA GLU A 174 -36.67 -14.28 57.35
C GLU A 174 -37.14 -12.86 56.97
N ALA A 175 -37.88 -12.18 57.86
CA ALA A 175 -38.28 -10.80 57.66
C ALA A 175 -37.07 -9.83 57.63
N CYS A 176 -36.06 -10.05 58.48
CA CYS A 176 -34.83 -9.26 58.48
C CYS A 176 -34.00 -9.49 57.22
N GLU A 177 -33.86 -10.73 56.76
CA GLU A 177 -33.20 -11.06 55.48
C GLU A 177 -33.93 -10.43 54.29
N GLN A 178 -35.25 -10.47 54.28
CA GLN A 178 -36.04 -9.80 53.26
C GLN A 178 -35.81 -8.27 53.29
N LEU A 179 -35.82 -7.65 54.47
CA LEU A 179 -35.54 -6.21 54.62
C LEU A 179 -34.10 -5.84 54.23
N LEU A 180 -33.11 -6.67 54.54
CA LEU A 180 -31.72 -6.47 54.13
C LEU A 180 -31.58 -6.56 52.60
N LYS A 181 -32.28 -7.52 51.99
CA LYS A 181 -32.33 -7.65 50.54
C LYS A 181 -32.98 -6.42 49.90
N GLU A 182 -34.14 -6.00 50.38
CA GLU A 182 -34.82 -4.77 49.92
C GLU A 182 -33.93 -3.53 50.13
N GLN A 183 -33.22 -3.43 51.26
CA GLN A 183 -32.26 -2.36 51.50
C GLN A 183 -31.13 -2.38 50.46
N SER A 184 -30.53 -3.54 50.18
CA SER A 184 -29.46 -3.66 49.19
C SER A 184 -29.94 -3.28 47.79
N GLU A 185 -31.13 -3.75 47.38
CA GLU A 185 -31.74 -3.43 46.09
C GLU A 185 -32.05 -1.92 45.97
N LEU A 186 -32.51 -1.29 47.05
CA LEU A 186 -32.76 0.15 47.10
C LEU A 186 -31.46 0.97 47.06
N VAL A 187 -30.40 0.51 47.72
CA VAL A 187 -29.08 1.15 47.66
C VAL A 187 -28.52 1.04 46.24
N ASP A 188 -28.56 -0.15 45.63
CA ASP A 188 -28.14 -0.36 44.24
C ASP A 188 -28.95 0.53 43.28
N LEU A 189 -30.26 0.65 43.49
CA LEU A 189 -31.11 1.52 42.70
C LEU A 189 -30.74 3.01 42.89
N ALA A 190 -30.47 3.44 44.13
CA ALA A 190 -30.06 4.80 44.44
C ALA A 190 -28.71 5.13 43.79
N GLU A 191 -27.73 4.23 43.86
CA GLU A 191 -26.43 4.39 43.21
C GLU A 191 -26.57 4.45 41.68
N ASN A 192 -27.39 3.59 41.09
CA ASN A 192 -27.70 3.63 39.66
C ASN A 192 -28.36 4.95 39.24
N ILE A 193 -29.30 5.48 40.03
CA ILE A 193 -29.92 6.78 39.78
C ILE A 193 -28.86 7.89 39.87
N GLN A 194 -28.00 7.85 40.89
CA GLN A 194 -26.95 8.84 41.10
C GLN A 194 -25.93 8.86 39.95
N GLN A 195 -25.51 7.69 39.44
CA GLN A 195 -24.62 7.58 38.28
C GLN A 195 -25.26 8.12 37.00
N LYS A 196 -26.56 7.89 36.79
CA LYS A 196 -27.27 8.47 35.64
C LYS A 196 -27.39 9.98 35.78
N LEU A 197 -27.69 10.46 36.99
CA LEU A 197 -27.89 11.87 37.30
C LEU A 197 -26.57 12.67 37.26
N SER A 198 -25.42 12.04 37.52
CA SER A 198 -24.12 12.73 37.44
C SER A 198 -23.82 13.29 36.05
N TYR A 199 -24.21 12.60 34.97
CA TYR A 199 -24.06 13.13 33.60
C TYR A 199 -24.87 14.40 33.37
N PHE A 200 -26.05 14.52 34.00
CA PHE A 200 -26.89 15.72 33.89
C PHE A 200 -26.36 16.88 34.76
N ASN A 201 -25.85 16.59 35.95
CA ASN A 201 -25.26 17.60 36.85
C ASN A 201 -23.96 18.21 36.29
N GLU A 202 -23.18 17.43 35.54
CA GLU A 202 -21.96 17.93 34.91
C GLU A 202 -22.24 19.07 33.90
N LEU A 203 -23.47 19.21 33.38
CA LEU A 203 -23.85 20.32 32.50
C LEU A 203 -23.62 21.69 33.16
N GLU A 204 -24.04 21.85 34.41
CA GLU A 204 -23.92 23.13 35.13
C GLU A 204 -22.45 23.44 35.43
N THR A 205 -21.69 22.41 35.80
CA THR A 205 -20.26 22.50 36.07
C THR A 205 -19.47 22.88 34.81
N ILE A 206 -19.80 22.31 33.65
CA ILE A 206 -19.15 22.63 32.38
C ILE A 206 -19.56 24.03 31.90
N ASN A 207 -20.85 24.37 31.97
CA ASN A 207 -21.36 25.67 31.52
C ASN A 207 -20.78 26.83 32.36
N THR A 208 -20.65 26.68 33.69
CA THR A 208 -20.01 27.69 34.55
C THR A 208 -18.54 27.90 34.22
N LYS A 209 -17.78 26.81 33.98
CA LYS A 209 -16.38 26.88 33.54
C LYS A 209 -16.22 27.57 32.18
N LEU A 210 -17.08 27.24 31.21
CA LEU A 210 -17.04 27.83 29.86
C LEU A 210 -17.44 29.31 29.81
N ASN A 211 -18.31 29.77 30.70
CA ASN A 211 -18.70 31.18 30.78
C ASN A 211 -17.69 32.03 31.61
N SER A 212 -16.65 31.42 32.16
CA SER A 212 -15.62 32.18 32.90
C SER A 212 -14.69 32.93 31.93
N PRO A 213 -14.52 34.25 32.08
CA PRO A 213 -13.71 35.06 31.16
C PRO A 213 -12.20 34.82 31.28
N THR A 214 -11.76 34.10 32.32
CA THR A 214 -10.37 33.73 32.59
C THR A 214 -9.97 32.37 32.02
N LEU A 215 -10.88 31.67 31.34
CA LEU A 215 -10.59 30.34 30.79
C LEU A 215 -9.58 30.46 29.62
N SER A 216 -8.37 29.96 29.85
CA SER A 216 -7.40 29.74 28.77
C SER A 216 -7.59 28.34 28.20
N VAL A 217 -7.68 28.26 26.86
CA VAL A 217 -7.78 27.00 26.11
C VAL A 217 -6.54 26.11 26.33
N ASN A 218 -5.40 26.70 26.70
CA ASN A 218 -4.16 25.98 27.03
C ASN A 218 -4.10 25.45 28.47
N SER A 219 -5.15 25.65 29.28
CA SER A 219 -5.15 25.14 30.66
C SER A 219 -5.23 23.61 30.66
N GLU A 220 -4.48 22.96 31.54
CA GLU A 220 -4.44 21.49 31.66
C GLU A 220 -5.82 20.87 31.94
N GLY A 221 -6.74 21.65 32.54
CA GLY A 221 -8.10 21.24 32.83
C GLY A 221 -9.08 21.33 31.65
N PHE A 222 -8.72 21.98 30.53
CA PHE A 222 -9.62 22.18 29.40
C PHE A 222 -9.85 20.88 28.60
N ILE A 223 -8.79 20.10 28.34
CA ILE A 223 -8.87 18.83 27.59
C ILE A 223 -9.71 17.78 28.34
N PRO A 224 -9.51 17.54 29.66
CA PRO A 224 -10.38 16.64 30.43
C PRO A 224 -11.84 17.11 30.47
N MET A 225 -12.08 18.42 30.53
CA MET A 225 -13.44 18.98 30.48
C MET A 225 -14.12 18.68 29.14
N LEU A 226 -13.40 18.80 28.02
CA LEU A 226 -13.91 18.41 26.69
C LEU A 226 -14.20 16.91 26.61
N ALA A 227 -13.31 16.05 27.11
CA ALA A 227 -13.55 14.60 27.14
C ALA A 227 -14.84 14.26 27.91
N LYS A 228 -15.02 14.85 29.11
CA LYS A 228 -16.25 14.69 29.89
C LYS A 228 -17.50 15.19 29.13
N LEU A 229 -17.38 16.30 28.41
CA LEU A 229 -18.47 16.85 27.60
C LEU A 229 -18.87 15.90 26.47
N ASP A 230 -17.89 15.33 25.77
CA ASP A 230 -18.10 14.35 24.69
C ASP A 230 -18.72 13.05 25.23
N ASP A 231 -18.27 12.59 26.41
CA ASP A 231 -18.85 11.42 27.10
C ASP A 231 -20.31 11.67 27.48
N CYS A 232 -20.62 12.86 28.02
CA CYS A 232 -22.00 13.26 28.35
C CYS A 232 -22.88 13.30 27.10
N ILE A 233 -22.40 13.86 25.99
CA ILE A 233 -23.14 13.92 24.72
C ILE A 233 -23.40 12.50 24.19
N THR A 234 -22.39 11.62 24.24
CA THR A 234 -22.49 10.24 23.79
C THR A 234 -23.48 9.44 24.64
N TYR A 235 -23.36 9.55 25.97
CA TYR A 235 -24.24 8.90 26.94
C TYR A 235 -25.70 9.32 26.73
N ILE A 236 -25.94 10.64 26.65
CA ILE A 236 -27.28 11.20 26.42
C ILE A 236 -27.80 10.69 25.08
N SER A 237 -27.01 10.76 24.00
CA SER A 237 -27.42 10.31 22.65
C SER A 237 -27.81 8.83 22.58
N SER A 238 -27.19 7.98 23.41
CA SER A 238 -27.53 6.55 23.50
C SER A 238 -28.84 6.26 24.27
N HIS A 239 -29.41 7.25 24.97
CA HIS A 239 -30.64 7.10 25.74
C HIS A 239 -31.76 8.08 25.30
N PRO A 240 -32.37 7.91 24.10
CA PRO A 240 -33.45 8.78 23.61
C PRO A 240 -34.76 8.69 24.44
N ASN A 241 -34.89 7.66 25.29
CA ASN A 241 -36.11 7.36 26.03
C ASN A 241 -36.34 8.29 27.24
N PHE A 242 -35.38 9.15 27.61
CA PHE A 242 -35.55 10.09 28.71
C PHE A 242 -36.41 11.29 28.32
N LYS A 243 -37.29 11.74 29.23
CA LYS A 243 -38.28 12.80 28.99
C LYS A 243 -37.65 14.14 28.55
N ASP A 244 -36.60 14.57 29.23
CA ASP A 244 -35.94 15.87 28.96
C ASP A 244 -34.65 15.72 28.12
N TYR A 245 -34.40 14.53 27.56
CA TYR A 245 -33.27 14.24 26.67
C TYR A 245 -33.01 15.34 25.61
N PRO A 246 -34.00 15.77 24.80
CA PRO A 246 -33.72 16.71 23.71
C PRO A 246 -33.27 18.09 24.22
N VAL A 247 -33.74 18.52 25.39
CA VAL A 247 -33.37 19.80 26.00
C VAL A 247 -31.94 19.74 26.51
N TYR A 248 -31.56 18.67 27.22
CA TYR A 248 -30.20 18.50 27.71
C TYR A 248 -29.21 18.32 26.56
N LEU A 249 -29.54 17.50 25.56
CA LEU A 249 -28.70 17.33 24.37
C LEU A 249 -28.43 18.68 23.69
N LEU A 250 -29.46 19.52 23.51
CA LEU A 250 -29.32 20.83 22.90
C LEU A 250 -28.42 21.76 23.73
N LYS A 251 -28.56 21.75 25.06
CA LYS A 251 -27.68 22.52 25.96
C LYS A 251 -26.23 22.02 25.94
N PHE A 252 -26.01 20.71 25.90
CA PHE A 252 -24.67 20.14 25.77
C PHE A 252 -24.04 20.48 24.42
N LYS A 253 -24.80 20.40 23.32
CA LYS A 253 -24.35 20.85 22.00
C LYS A 253 -24.02 22.34 21.98
N GLN A 254 -24.79 23.19 22.66
CA GLN A 254 -24.45 24.61 22.81
C GLN A 254 -23.15 24.82 23.60
N CYS A 255 -22.93 24.08 24.68
CA CYS A 255 -21.67 24.11 25.44
C CYS A 255 -20.50 23.66 24.56
N LEU A 256 -20.70 22.61 23.75
CA LEU A 256 -19.71 22.15 22.78
C LEU A 256 -19.41 23.23 21.73
N SER A 257 -20.42 23.82 21.09
CA SER A 257 -20.22 24.89 20.12
C SER A 257 -19.48 26.09 20.71
N LYS A 258 -19.75 26.46 21.96
CA LYS A 258 -19.00 27.50 22.67
C LYS A 258 -17.54 27.10 22.87
N ALA A 259 -17.27 25.89 23.33
CA ALA A 259 -15.91 25.40 23.55
C ALA A 259 -15.13 25.34 22.22
N LEU A 260 -15.75 24.82 21.16
CA LEU A 260 -15.18 24.81 19.80
C LEU A 260 -14.91 26.23 19.28
N HIS A 261 -15.80 27.19 19.55
CA HIS A 261 -15.60 28.58 19.17
C HIS A 261 -14.40 29.21 19.90
N LEU A 262 -14.20 28.93 21.20
CA LEU A 262 -13.03 29.38 21.94
C LEU A 262 -11.74 28.79 21.36
N MET A 263 -11.73 27.49 21.03
CA MET A 263 -10.60 26.84 20.36
C MET A 263 -10.32 27.47 18.99
N LYS A 264 -11.37 27.65 18.16
CA LYS A 264 -11.28 28.30 16.85
C LYS A 264 -10.66 29.68 16.98
N THR A 265 -11.22 30.54 17.83
CA THR A 265 -10.79 31.91 18.02
C THR A 265 -9.35 31.97 18.51
N TYR A 266 -8.95 31.11 19.44
CA TYR A 266 -7.56 31.04 19.92
C TYR A 266 -6.59 30.65 18.80
N THR A 267 -6.86 29.57 18.06
CA THR A 267 -6.00 29.09 16.98
C THR A 267 -5.92 30.10 15.82
N VAL A 268 -7.07 30.60 15.36
CA VAL A 268 -7.16 31.59 14.27
C VAL A 268 -6.46 32.88 14.66
N ASN A 269 -6.70 33.42 15.86
CA ASN A 269 -6.04 34.64 16.31
C ASN A 269 -4.53 34.44 16.43
N THR A 270 -4.07 33.26 16.88
CA THR A 270 -2.63 32.97 16.95
C THR A 270 -2.01 33.01 15.56
N LEU A 271 -2.60 32.32 14.58
CA LEU A 271 -2.11 32.29 13.19
C LEU A 271 -2.17 33.68 12.52
N GLN A 272 -3.30 34.38 12.62
CA GLN A 272 -3.47 35.72 12.04
C GLN A 272 -2.55 36.76 12.69
N ASN A 273 -2.35 36.71 14.01
CA ASN A 273 -1.41 37.62 14.69
C ASN A 273 0.02 37.39 14.23
N LEU A 274 0.44 36.14 13.98
CA LEU A 274 1.77 35.84 13.44
C LEU A 274 1.94 36.41 12.04
N THR A 275 0.96 36.21 11.16
CA THR A 275 0.95 36.77 9.81
C THR A 275 1.00 38.30 9.83
N ASN A 276 0.16 38.94 10.66
CA ASN A 276 0.14 40.40 10.78
C ASN A 276 1.45 40.98 11.33
N GLN A 277 2.12 40.28 12.25
CA GLN A 277 3.44 40.68 12.76
C GLN A 277 4.55 40.57 11.70
N LEU A 278 4.38 39.67 10.74
CA LEU A 278 5.32 39.48 9.63
C LEU A 278 5.06 40.48 8.49
N LEU A 279 3.80 40.78 8.20
CA LEU A 279 3.40 41.74 7.15
C LEU A 279 3.64 43.21 7.54
N LYS A 280 3.48 43.59 8.82
CA LYS A 280 3.64 44.98 9.29
C LYS A 280 5.08 45.47 9.38
N ARG A 281 6.07 44.69 8.93
CA ARG A 281 7.48 45.08 9.00
C ARG A 281 7.86 45.96 7.79
N ASP A 282 8.54 47.07 8.08
CA ASP A 282 8.87 48.14 7.13
C ASP A 282 9.66 47.67 5.87
N PRO A 283 9.39 48.27 4.69
CA PRO A 283 10.11 48.07 3.44
C PRO A 283 11.55 48.64 3.41
N SER A 284 12.06 49.18 4.53
CA SER A 284 13.38 49.83 4.62
C SER A 284 14.55 48.88 4.93
N SER A 285 14.28 47.67 5.41
CA SER A 285 15.30 46.61 5.42
C SER A 285 15.05 45.73 4.20
N VAL A 286 15.77 45.95 3.09
CA VAL A 286 15.80 44.98 1.99
C VAL A 286 16.47 43.72 2.55
N PRO A 287 15.74 42.66 2.91
CA PRO A 287 16.40 41.41 3.22
C PRO A 287 16.75 40.80 1.85
N ASN A 288 17.88 40.10 1.74
CA ASN A 288 17.93 39.06 0.71
C ASN A 288 16.66 38.19 0.88
N ALA A 289 15.99 37.81 -0.22
CA ALA A 289 14.75 37.03 -0.18
C ALA A 289 14.87 35.81 0.75
N ASP A 290 16.05 35.16 0.78
CA ASP A 290 16.39 34.03 1.66
C ASP A 290 16.23 34.31 3.17
N ASN A 291 16.54 35.54 3.60
CA ASN A 291 16.40 35.95 5.00
C ASN A 291 14.92 36.13 5.37
N ALA A 292 14.07 36.53 4.41
CA ALA A 292 12.64 36.68 4.64
C ALA A 292 11.96 35.31 4.79
N PHE A 293 12.25 34.35 3.89
CA PHE A 293 11.73 32.98 3.98
C PHE A 293 12.15 32.30 5.28
N THR A 294 13.44 32.36 5.63
CA THR A 294 13.95 31.78 6.89
C THR A 294 13.20 32.34 8.10
N LEU A 295 12.94 33.65 8.13
CA LEU A 295 12.18 34.27 9.22
C LEU A 295 10.72 33.82 9.25
N PHE A 296 10.07 33.63 8.10
CA PHE A 296 8.70 33.12 8.02
C PHE A 296 8.61 31.71 8.62
N TYR A 297 9.50 30.81 8.22
CA TYR A 297 9.49 29.43 8.74
C TYR A 297 9.85 29.36 10.23
N VAL A 298 10.90 30.06 10.67
CA VAL A 298 11.35 30.02 12.07
C VAL A 298 10.26 30.52 13.03
N LYS A 299 9.55 31.61 12.70
CA LYS A 299 8.50 32.15 13.58
C LYS A 299 7.25 31.28 13.64
N PHE A 300 6.86 30.66 12.52
CA PHE A 300 5.74 29.71 12.51
C PHE A 300 6.10 28.43 13.27
N ARG A 301 7.28 27.85 13.02
CA ARG A 301 7.82 26.69 13.76
C ARG A 301 7.88 26.93 15.27
N ALA A 302 8.32 28.11 15.71
CA ALA A 302 8.36 28.47 17.14
C ALA A 302 6.96 28.57 17.79
N SER A 303 5.91 28.80 17.00
CA SER A 303 4.53 28.94 17.48
C SER A 303 3.71 27.66 17.35
N ALA A 304 4.13 26.72 16.49
CA ALA A 304 3.53 25.40 16.31
C ALA A 304 3.22 24.64 17.61
N PRO A 305 4.15 24.48 18.58
CA PRO A 305 3.87 23.68 19.78
C PRO A 305 2.74 24.25 20.65
N LYS A 306 2.44 25.55 20.55
CA LYS A 306 1.36 26.19 21.33
C LYS A 306 -0.04 25.81 20.85
N VAL A 307 -0.16 25.37 19.60
CA VAL A 307 -1.44 25.07 18.95
C VAL A 307 -1.53 23.57 18.62
N ARG A 308 -0.39 22.90 18.42
CA ARG A 308 -0.30 21.47 18.09
C ARG A 308 -1.11 20.58 19.02
N THR A 309 -0.96 20.75 20.34
CA THR A 309 -1.70 19.94 21.32
C THR A 309 -3.22 20.08 21.16
N LEU A 310 -3.71 21.28 20.82
CA LEU A 310 -5.14 21.51 20.58
C LEU A 310 -5.60 20.91 19.26
N ILE A 311 -4.79 21.03 18.20
CA ILE A 311 -5.09 20.47 16.89
C ILE A 311 -5.14 18.95 16.96
N GLU A 312 -4.16 18.31 17.60
CA GLU A 312 -4.12 16.86 17.77
C GLU A 312 -5.38 16.34 18.50
N GLN A 313 -5.83 17.09 19.51
CA GLN A 313 -7.06 16.79 20.24
C GLN A 313 -8.34 17.00 19.41
N ILE A 314 -8.33 17.89 18.41
CA ILE A 314 -9.41 18.06 17.43
C ILE A 314 -9.38 16.92 16.40
N GLU A 315 -8.21 16.54 15.89
CA GLU A 315 -8.00 15.47 14.90
C GLU A 315 -8.40 14.09 15.44
N GLN A 316 -8.17 13.82 16.74
CA GLN A 316 -8.62 12.60 17.40
C GLN A 316 -10.14 12.55 17.58
N ARG A 317 -10.77 13.70 17.84
CA ARG A 317 -12.22 13.80 18.08
C ARG A 317 -13.05 13.96 16.82
N SER A 318 -12.46 14.41 15.71
CA SER A 318 -13.16 14.64 14.44
C SER A 318 -13.77 13.38 13.83
N GLU A 319 -13.29 12.19 14.20
CA GLU A 319 -13.85 10.91 13.74
C GLU A 319 -15.18 10.55 14.42
N LYS A 320 -15.42 11.06 15.63
CA LYS A 320 -16.60 10.71 16.44
C LYS A 320 -17.74 11.71 16.30
N ILE A 321 -17.42 13.00 16.13
CA ILE A 321 -18.39 14.09 16.20
C ILE A 321 -18.19 15.05 15.00
N PRO A 322 -19.23 15.31 14.18
CA PRO A 322 -19.11 16.09 12.95
C PRO A 322 -18.80 17.58 13.19
N GLU A 323 -19.19 18.15 14.34
CA GLU A 323 -18.89 19.53 14.72
C GLU A 323 -17.36 19.77 14.83
N TYR A 324 -16.58 18.77 15.24
CA TYR A 324 -15.10 18.87 15.25
C TYR A 324 -14.50 18.76 13.83
N GLN A 325 -15.13 18.03 12.91
CA GLN A 325 -14.68 17.96 11.51
C GLN A 325 -14.85 19.32 10.81
N GLN A 326 -15.95 20.04 11.09
CA GLN A 326 -16.14 21.41 10.59
C GLN A 326 -15.09 22.37 11.16
N LEU A 327 -14.82 22.28 12.47
CA LEU A 327 -13.76 23.08 13.09
C LEU A 327 -12.38 22.80 12.48
N LEU A 328 -12.03 21.53 12.27
CA LEU A 328 -10.77 21.15 11.66
C LEU A 328 -10.64 21.73 10.24
N ASN A 329 -11.72 21.67 9.45
CA ASN A 329 -11.76 22.26 8.12
C ASN A 329 -11.55 23.78 8.14
N ASP A 330 -12.15 24.48 9.10
CA ASP A 330 -11.98 25.93 9.28
C ASP A 330 -10.54 26.29 9.70
N ILE A 331 -9.91 25.48 10.56
CA ILE A 331 -8.53 25.67 10.98
C ILE A 331 -7.57 25.42 9.81
N HIS A 332 -7.79 24.35 9.02
CA HIS A 332 -7.02 24.09 7.80
C HIS A 332 -7.12 25.26 6.83
N GLN A 333 -8.34 25.73 6.51
CA GLN A 333 -8.51 26.87 5.60
C GLN A 333 -7.84 28.12 6.13
N CYS A 334 -8.03 28.47 7.41
CA CYS A 334 -7.37 29.63 7.98
C CYS A 334 -5.84 29.53 7.91
N TYR A 335 -5.25 28.36 8.21
CA TYR A 335 -3.81 28.15 8.09
C TYR A 335 -3.34 28.39 6.65
N LEU A 336 -4.01 27.75 5.68
CA LEU A 336 -3.65 27.86 4.26
C LEU A 336 -3.80 29.30 3.75
N ASP A 337 -4.89 30.00 4.08
CA ASP A 337 -5.10 31.40 3.72
C ASP A 337 -3.98 32.31 4.27
N GLN A 338 -3.57 32.07 5.53
CA GLN A 338 -2.47 32.83 6.12
C GLN A 338 -1.12 32.55 5.44
N ARG A 339 -0.88 31.31 5.01
CA ARG A 339 0.33 30.95 4.25
C ARG A 339 0.30 31.52 2.84
N GLU A 340 -0.82 31.42 2.13
CA GLU A 340 -1.02 31.99 0.79
C GLU A 340 -0.72 33.49 0.78
N LEU A 341 -1.23 34.22 1.78
CA LEU A 341 -1.01 35.66 1.94
C LEU A 341 0.47 36.05 2.15
N LEU A 342 1.27 35.20 2.80
CA LEU A 342 2.69 35.46 3.06
C LEU A 342 3.59 35.03 1.89
N LEU A 343 3.32 33.86 1.35
CA LEU A 343 4.20 33.21 0.37
C LEU A 343 3.94 33.69 -1.05
N GLY A 344 2.68 33.87 -1.45
CA GLY A 344 2.31 34.21 -2.83
C GLY A 344 3.07 35.43 -3.38
N PRO A 345 3.01 36.60 -2.70
CA PRO A 345 3.74 37.79 -3.13
C PRO A 345 5.26 37.61 -3.09
N SER A 346 5.78 36.94 -2.06
CA SER A 346 7.22 36.74 -1.86
C SER A 346 7.83 35.82 -2.93
N ILE A 347 7.12 34.75 -3.30
CA ILE A 347 7.50 33.81 -4.35
C ILE A 347 7.48 34.53 -5.70
N THR A 348 6.41 35.26 -6.01
CA THR A 348 6.30 36.01 -7.28
C THR A 348 7.42 37.03 -7.42
N CYS A 349 7.75 37.76 -6.34
CA CYS A 349 8.89 38.69 -6.31
C CYS A 349 10.22 37.96 -6.54
N THR A 350 10.47 36.86 -5.83
CA THR A 350 11.73 36.10 -5.97
C THR A 350 11.89 35.50 -7.37
N VAL A 351 10.83 34.94 -7.95
CA VAL A 351 10.85 34.36 -9.30
C VAL A 351 11.05 35.44 -10.37
N THR A 352 10.44 36.63 -10.20
CA THR A 352 10.67 37.76 -11.11
C THR A 352 12.08 38.34 -10.97
N GLU A 353 12.64 38.40 -9.76
CA GLU A 353 14.03 38.77 -9.52
C GLU A 353 15.00 37.79 -10.17
N LEU A 354 14.81 36.48 -10.00
CA LEU A 354 15.60 35.43 -10.67
C LEU A 354 15.56 35.59 -12.19
N THR A 355 14.38 35.90 -12.74
CA THR A 355 14.20 36.15 -14.18
C THR A 355 14.98 37.38 -14.65
N SER A 356 14.99 38.46 -13.86
CA SER A 356 15.73 39.68 -14.19
C SER A 356 17.25 39.48 -14.19
N GLN A 357 17.77 38.65 -13.28
CA GLN A 357 19.20 38.40 -13.11
C GLN A 357 19.75 37.44 -14.17
N ASN A 358 18.97 36.45 -14.60
CA ASN A 358 19.44 35.35 -15.43
C ASN A 358 18.86 35.31 -16.86
N ASN A 359 18.58 36.47 -17.44
CA ASN A 359 17.93 36.59 -18.76
C ASN A 359 18.76 36.05 -19.95
N ARG A 360 20.03 35.69 -19.73
CA ARG A 360 20.89 35.14 -20.79
C ARG A 360 20.83 33.61 -20.89
N ASP A 361 20.64 32.92 -19.77
CA ASP A 361 20.69 31.46 -19.69
C ASP A 361 19.33 30.89 -19.22
N HIS A 362 18.42 30.68 -20.17
CA HIS A 362 17.10 30.11 -19.91
C HIS A 362 17.16 28.76 -19.16
N CYS A 363 18.13 27.91 -19.49
CA CYS A 363 18.33 26.62 -18.85
C CYS A 363 18.74 26.75 -17.37
N ALA A 364 19.60 27.71 -17.04
CA ALA A 364 20.01 27.95 -15.65
C ALA A 364 18.87 28.59 -14.85
N LEU A 365 18.09 29.49 -15.47
CA LEU A 365 16.91 30.10 -14.86
C LEU A 365 15.87 29.05 -14.46
N ILE A 366 15.48 28.16 -15.38
CA ILE A 366 14.49 27.12 -15.10
C ILE A 366 15.00 26.16 -14.01
N ARG A 367 16.27 25.74 -14.05
CA ARG A 367 16.85 24.92 -12.97
C ARG A 367 16.78 25.63 -11.61
N SER A 368 17.17 26.90 -11.55
CA SER A 368 17.15 27.67 -10.30
C SER A 368 15.74 27.89 -9.77
N GLY A 369 14.76 28.18 -10.64
CA GLY A 369 13.37 28.38 -10.24
C GLY A 369 12.67 27.09 -9.83
N CYS A 370 12.92 25.97 -10.52
CA CYS A 370 12.43 24.66 -10.13
C CYS A 370 13.06 24.20 -8.81
N ALA A 371 14.38 24.36 -8.62
CA ALA A 371 15.05 24.00 -7.36
C ALA A 371 14.52 24.83 -6.19
N PHE A 372 14.33 26.14 -6.38
CA PHE A 372 13.70 27.01 -5.40
C PHE A 372 12.30 26.54 -5.03
N MET A 373 11.45 26.23 -6.02
CA MET A 373 10.09 25.78 -5.76
C MET A 373 10.04 24.41 -5.08
N VAL A 374 10.95 23.49 -5.42
CA VAL A 374 11.09 22.20 -4.73
C VAL A 374 11.39 22.41 -3.25
N HIS A 375 12.30 23.33 -2.90
CA HIS A 375 12.57 23.67 -1.50
C HIS A 375 11.36 24.26 -0.80
N VAL A 376 10.63 25.19 -1.45
CA VAL A 376 9.40 25.77 -0.88
C VAL A 376 8.35 24.68 -0.61
N CYS A 377 8.10 23.77 -1.56
CA CYS A 377 7.14 22.68 -1.37
C CYS A 377 7.55 21.72 -0.23
N GLN A 378 8.84 21.42 -0.11
CA GLN A 378 9.37 20.58 0.98
C GLN A 378 9.25 21.27 2.34
N ASP A 379 9.63 22.54 2.42
CA ASP A 379 9.58 23.32 3.66
C ASP A 379 8.13 23.53 4.13
N GLU A 380 7.18 23.76 3.22
CA GLU A 380 5.75 23.86 3.56
C GLU A 380 5.18 22.53 4.06
N HIS A 381 5.56 21.41 3.45
CA HIS A 381 5.16 20.08 3.96
C HIS A 381 5.72 19.82 5.36
N GLN A 382 7.01 20.14 5.59
CA GLN A 382 7.62 20.00 6.91
C GLN A 382 6.93 20.89 7.94
N LEU A 383 6.65 22.15 7.60
CA LEU A 383 5.96 23.06 8.49
C LEU A 383 4.53 22.60 8.77
N TYR A 384 3.79 22.14 7.76
CA TYR A 384 2.44 21.61 7.95
C TYR A 384 2.44 20.44 8.94
N ASN A 385 3.39 19.50 8.82
CA ASN A 385 3.54 18.35 9.74
C ASN A 385 3.94 18.75 11.18
N GLU A 386 4.39 19.98 11.39
CA GLU A 386 4.62 20.50 12.75
C GLU A 386 3.32 20.93 13.44
N PHE A 387 2.31 21.35 12.67
CA PHE A 387 1.00 21.77 13.18
C PHE A 387 -0.02 20.62 13.19
N PHE A 388 -0.06 19.82 12.14
CA PHE A 388 -1.07 18.79 11.89
C PHE A 388 -0.45 17.39 11.85
N THR A 389 -1.21 16.37 12.25
CA THR A 389 -0.74 14.97 12.21
C THR A 389 -1.32 14.21 11.02
N LYS A 390 -2.46 14.66 10.46
CA LYS A 390 -3.11 14.02 9.31
C LYS A 390 -2.84 14.78 8.00
N PRO A 391 -2.53 14.08 6.89
CA PRO A 391 -2.37 14.70 5.59
C PRO A 391 -3.71 15.18 5.04
N THR A 392 -3.72 16.32 4.33
CA THR A 392 -4.94 16.93 3.78
C THR A 392 -4.70 17.36 2.33
N SER A 393 -5.62 17.02 1.42
CA SER A 393 -5.56 17.40 -0.01
C SER A 393 -5.58 18.91 -0.27
N LYS A 394 -6.11 19.70 0.68
CA LYS A 394 -6.13 21.17 0.63
C LYS A 394 -4.72 21.78 0.64
N LEU A 395 -3.72 21.08 1.20
CA LEU A 395 -2.33 21.52 1.13
C LEU A 395 -1.82 21.44 -0.31
N ASP A 396 -2.15 20.35 -1.03
CA ASP A 396 -1.80 20.19 -2.44
C ASP A 396 -2.44 21.29 -3.30
N GLU A 397 -3.71 21.65 -3.04
CA GLU A 397 -4.39 22.76 -3.71
C GLU A 397 -3.66 24.10 -3.51
N LEU A 398 -3.17 24.39 -2.29
CA LEU A 398 -2.38 25.60 -2.03
C LEU A 398 -1.05 25.55 -2.80
N LEU A 399 -0.33 24.44 -2.73
CA LEU A 399 0.95 24.28 -3.40
C LEU A 399 0.80 24.39 -4.92
N GLU A 400 -0.29 23.87 -5.49
CA GLU A 400 -0.60 24.01 -6.91
C GLU A 400 -0.76 25.50 -7.28
N LYS A 401 -1.53 26.28 -6.51
CA LYS A 401 -1.65 27.74 -6.72
C LYS A 401 -0.30 28.46 -6.65
N LEU A 402 0.56 28.10 -5.70
CA LEU A 402 1.90 28.69 -5.59
C LEU A 402 2.78 28.31 -6.78
N CYS A 403 2.68 27.07 -7.27
CA CYS A 403 3.40 26.60 -8.46
C CYS A 403 2.91 27.29 -9.75
N VAL A 404 1.62 27.65 -9.84
CA VAL A 404 1.09 28.44 -10.96
C VAL A 404 1.81 29.79 -11.08
N SER A 405 2.20 30.40 -9.97
CA SER A 405 2.97 31.66 -9.99
C SER A 405 4.34 31.52 -10.69
N LEU A 406 4.99 30.36 -10.54
CA LEU A 406 6.23 30.05 -11.27
C LEU A 406 5.95 29.87 -12.77
N TYR A 407 4.89 29.13 -13.10
CA TYR A 407 4.47 28.89 -14.48
C TYR A 407 4.10 30.19 -15.21
N ASP A 408 3.37 31.11 -14.57
CA ASP A 408 2.98 32.39 -15.17
C ASP A 408 4.17 33.28 -15.53
N VAL A 409 5.27 33.20 -14.76
CA VAL A 409 6.50 33.96 -15.08
C VAL A 409 7.31 33.28 -16.18
N PHE A 410 7.38 31.95 -16.20
CA PHE A 410 8.17 31.21 -17.18
C PHE A 410 7.49 31.04 -18.54
N ARG A 411 6.16 30.99 -18.58
CA ARG A 411 5.40 30.80 -19.82
C ARG A 411 5.72 31.86 -20.89
N PRO A 412 5.75 33.18 -20.59
CA PRO A 412 6.21 34.19 -21.55
C PRO A 412 7.62 33.93 -22.07
N LEU A 413 8.55 33.50 -21.20
CA LEU A 413 9.93 33.23 -21.62
C LEU A 413 9.99 32.07 -22.62
N ILE A 414 9.28 30.97 -22.33
CA ILE A 414 9.22 29.78 -23.18
C ILE A 414 8.67 30.12 -24.57
N ILE A 415 7.61 30.93 -24.65
CA ILE A 415 7.00 31.34 -25.93
C ILE A 415 7.97 32.14 -26.79
N HIS A 416 8.87 32.93 -26.18
CA HIS A 416 9.83 33.76 -26.91
C HIS A 416 11.11 33.01 -27.30
N VAL A 417 11.34 31.79 -26.82
CA VAL A 417 12.51 31.00 -27.26
C VAL A 417 12.38 30.61 -28.74
N ILE A 418 13.45 30.88 -29.48
CA ILE A 418 13.56 30.66 -30.93
C ILE A 418 14.44 29.44 -31.25
N HIS A 419 15.50 29.23 -30.45
CA HIS A 419 16.53 28.21 -30.67
C HIS A 419 16.03 26.81 -30.30
N LEU A 420 16.20 25.87 -31.23
CA LEU A 420 15.77 24.48 -31.06
C LEU A 420 16.59 23.77 -29.98
N GLU A 421 17.88 24.10 -29.89
CA GLU A 421 18.82 23.52 -28.94
C GLU A 421 18.38 23.84 -27.50
N THR A 422 18.11 25.12 -27.22
CA THR A 422 17.63 25.57 -25.92
C THR A 422 16.31 24.88 -25.54
N LEU A 423 15.34 24.81 -26.45
CA LEU A 423 14.06 24.12 -26.19
C LEU A 423 14.25 22.63 -25.90
N SER A 424 15.14 21.95 -26.62
CA SER A 424 15.44 20.53 -26.38
C SER A 424 16.13 20.29 -25.03
N GLU A 425 17.01 21.21 -24.61
CA GLU A 425 17.64 21.16 -23.30
C GLU A 425 16.63 21.44 -22.19
N LEU A 426 15.72 22.41 -22.37
CA LEU A 426 14.64 22.67 -21.42
C LEU A 426 13.74 21.45 -21.24
N CYS A 427 13.34 20.76 -22.32
CA CYS A 427 12.63 19.48 -22.20
C CYS A 427 13.44 18.45 -21.43
N GLY A 428 14.74 18.34 -21.69
CA GLY A 428 15.63 17.42 -20.98
C GLY A 428 15.73 17.72 -19.48
N ILE A 429 15.81 18.99 -19.10
CA ILE A 429 15.85 19.44 -17.70
C ILE A 429 14.54 19.11 -17.00
N LEU A 430 13.41 19.52 -17.58
CA LEU A 430 12.10 19.32 -16.96
C LEU A 430 11.76 17.84 -16.83
N LYS A 431 12.10 17.02 -17.83
CA LYS A 431 11.82 15.58 -17.82
C LYS A 431 12.78 14.80 -16.93
N ASN A 432 14.10 14.92 -17.16
CA ASN A 432 15.07 14.04 -16.51
C ASN A 432 15.50 14.61 -15.13
N GLU A 433 15.81 15.90 -15.04
CA GLU A 433 16.30 16.49 -13.79
C GLU A 433 15.15 16.80 -12.80
N VAL A 434 14.02 17.33 -13.28
CA VAL A 434 12.94 17.76 -12.38
C VAL A 434 11.93 16.64 -12.10
N LEU A 435 11.35 16.03 -13.14
CA LEU A 435 10.31 15.01 -12.97
C LEU A 435 10.87 13.63 -12.56
N GLU A 436 11.99 13.18 -13.15
CA GLU A 436 12.58 11.88 -12.80
C GLU A 436 13.40 11.97 -11.50
N ASP A 437 14.36 12.90 -11.36
CA ASP A 437 15.22 12.94 -10.17
C ASP A 437 14.54 13.54 -8.91
N HIS A 438 13.86 14.69 -9.01
CA HIS A 438 13.32 15.34 -7.81
C HIS A 438 11.95 14.77 -7.38
N VAL A 439 11.03 14.57 -8.33
CA VAL A 439 9.64 14.18 -8.03
C VAL A 439 9.52 12.69 -7.68
N GLN A 440 10.23 11.76 -8.33
CA GLN A 440 10.14 10.33 -7.97
C GLN A 440 10.67 10.05 -6.56
N ASN A 441 11.67 10.80 -6.10
CA ASN A 441 12.24 10.63 -4.77
C ASN A 441 11.32 11.16 -3.65
N ASN A 442 10.42 12.11 -3.93
CA ASN A 442 9.51 12.72 -2.94
C ASN A 442 8.07 12.83 -3.48
N ALA A 443 7.51 11.72 -3.97
CA ALA A 443 6.24 11.71 -4.68
C ALA A 443 5.04 12.25 -3.87
N GLU A 444 5.03 12.04 -2.55
CA GLU A 444 3.95 12.54 -1.68
C GLU A 444 4.00 14.06 -1.48
N GLN A 445 5.20 14.66 -1.42
CA GLN A 445 5.36 16.10 -1.11
C GLN A 445 5.37 16.98 -2.37
N LEU A 446 5.68 16.40 -3.53
CA LEU A 446 5.86 17.13 -4.78
C LEU A 446 4.77 16.85 -5.81
N GLY A 447 3.65 16.24 -5.40
CA GLY A 447 2.53 15.92 -6.30
C GLY A 447 1.97 17.15 -7.02
N ALA A 448 1.68 18.22 -6.27
CA ALA A 448 1.18 19.48 -6.82
C ALA A 448 2.20 20.19 -7.74
N PHE A 449 3.47 20.20 -7.35
CA PHE A 449 4.55 20.75 -8.18
C PHE A 449 4.72 19.98 -9.49
N ALA A 450 4.62 18.65 -9.44
CA ALA A 450 4.71 17.80 -10.61
C ALA A 450 3.62 18.09 -11.64
N ALA A 451 2.40 18.46 -11.21
CA ALA A 451 1.33 18.86 -12.12
C ALA A 451 1.70 20.15 -12.87
N GLY A 452 2.15 21.19 -12.17
CA GLY A 452 2.59 22.44 -12.79
C GLY A 452 3.78 22.28 -13.74
N VAL A 453 4.76 21.44 -13.36
CA VAL A 453 5.93 21.14 -14.21
C VAL A 453 5.54 20.33 -15.45
N LYS A 454 4.59 19.39 -15.34
CA LYS A 454 4.08 18.65 -16.50
C LYS A 454 3.41 19.57 -17.51
N GLN A 455 2.55 20.48 -17.04
CA GLN A 455 1.93 21.49 -17.89
C GLN A 455 2.98 22.38 -18.57
N MET A 456 4.02 22.79 -17.83
CA MET A 456 5.13 23.54 -18.41
C MET A 456 5.92 22.72 -19.45
N LEU A 457 6.14 21.43 -19.21
CA LEU A 457 6.81 20.54 -20.15
C LEU A 457 6.00 20.39 -21.44
N GLU A 458 4.68 20.24 -21.35
CA GLU A 458 3.77 20.18 -22.51
C GLU A 458 3.88 21.45 -23.35
N ASP A 459 3.87 22.64 -22.74
CA ASP A 459 4.04 23.92 -23.44
C ASP A 459 5.42 24.03 -24.14
N VAL A 460 6.50 23.59 -23.48
CA VAL A 460 7.84 23.58 -24.10
C VAL A 460 7.88 22.59 -25.26
N GLN A 461 7.24 21.43 -25.13
CA GLN A 461 7.15 20.42 -26.18
C GLN A 461 6.34 20.93 -27.38
N GLU A 462 5.17 21.53 -27.16
CA GLU A 462 4.39 22.17 -28.24
C GLU A 462 5.20 23.24 -28.96
N ARG A 463 5.90 24.08 -28.19
CA ARG A 463 6.78 25.11 -28.75
C ARG A 463 7.93 24.50 -29.55
N LEU A 464 8.54 23.42 -29.06
CA LEU A 464 9.59 22.66 -29.74
C LEU A 464 9.09 22.09 -31.05
N VAL A 465 7.89 21.49 -31.07
CA VAL A 465 7.23 20.95 -32.27
C VAL A 465 6.99 22.06 -33.30
N TYR A 466 6.43 23.20 -32.87
CA TYR A 466 6.19 24.34 -33.74
C TYR A 466 7.48 24.90 -34.36
N ARG A 467 8.52 25.11 -33.53
CA ARG A 467 9.83 25.59 -34.00
C ARG A 467 10.52 24.57 -34.91
N THR A 468 10.36 23.28 -34.64
CA THR A 468 10.85 22.20 -35.51
C THR A 468 10.20 22.27 -36.89
N HIS A 469 8.88 22.44 -36.96
CA HIS A 469 8.18 22.55 -38.24
C HIS A 469 8.67 23.76 -39.06
N ILE A 470 8.85 24.93 -38.41
CA ILE A 470 9.44 26.11 -39.05
C ILE A 470 10.87 25.83 -39.52
N TYR A 471 11.67 25.14 -38.69
CA TYR A 471 13.03 24.76 -39.04
C TYR A 471 13.06 23.84 -40.27
N ILE A 472 12.18 22.84 -40.35
CA ILE A 472 12.08 21.96 -41.52
C ILE A 472 11.73 22.77 -42.76
N GLN A 473 10.72 23.64 -42.68
CA GLN A 473 10.32 24.46 -43.83
C GLN A 473 11.41 25.45 -44.28
N THR A 474 12.07 26.11 -43.33
CA THR A 474 13.02 27.21 -43.63
C THR A 474 14.41 26.69 -43.95
N ASP A 475 14.93 25.76 -43.14
CA ASP A 475 16.32 25.32 -43.17
C ASP A 475 16.57 24.02 -43.94
N ILE A 476 15.52 23.24 -44.25
CA ILE A 476 15.62 22.01 -45.05
C ILE A 476 14.94 22.18 -46.41
N THR A 477 13.63 22.45 -46.44
CA THR A 477 12.86 22.58 -47.70
C THR A 477 13.22 23.86 -48.45
N GLY A 478 13.32 24.98 -47.74
CA GLY A 478 13.69 26.30 -48.29
C GLY A 478 15.18 26.49 -48.55
N TYR A 479 16.02 25.48 -48.29
CA TYR A 479 17.46 25.61 -48.39
C TYR A 479 17.91 25.79 -49.86
N LYS A 480 18.59 26.90 -50.13
CA LYS A 480 19.21 27.18 -51.43
C LYS A 480 20.66 26.71 -51.42
N PRO A 481 21.07 25.77 -52.28
CA PRO A 481 22.43 25.27 -52.31
C PRO A 481 23.42 26.39 -52.64
N ALA A 482 24.46 26.58 -51.82
CA ALA A 482 25.54 27.49 -52.16
C ALA A 482 26.40 26.90 -53.30
N PRO A 483 27.08 27.73 -54.12
CA PRO A 483 27.94 27.24 -55.20
C PRO A 483 29.07 26.33 -54.68
N GLY A 484 29.53 26.55 -53.44
CA GLY A 484 30.49 25.67 -52.78
C GLY A 484 29.93 24.29 -52.42
N ASP A 485 28.63 24.17 -52.14
CA ASP A 485 27.99 22.88 -51.80
C ASP A 485 27.68 22.05 -53.05
N LEU A 486 27.44 22.72 -54.18
CA LEU A 486 27.30 22.11 -55.50
C LEU A 486 28.65 21.66 -56.10
N ALA A 487 29.77 22.25 -55.66
CA ALA A 487 31.13 21.86 -56.05
C ALA A 487 31.62 20.58 -55.31
N TYR A 488 30.70 19.69 -54.94
CA TYR A 488 31.00 18.42 -54.27
C TYR A 488 32.03 17.54 -55.00
N PRO A 489 32.00 17.41 -56.35
CA PRO A 489 32.96 16.54 -57.05
C PRO A 489 34.40 17.10 -56.98
N ASP A 490 34.60 18.43 -56.96
CA ASP A 490 35.96 19.00 -56.84
C ASP A 490 36.49 18.84 -55.41
N LYS A 491 35.61 18.99 -54.41
CA LYS A 491 35.96 18.76 -53.00
C LYS A 491 36.44 17.33 -52.77
N LEU A 492 35.78 16.33 -53.37
CA LEU A 492 36.19 14.94 -53.24
C LEU A 492 37.55 14.66 -53.91
N VAL A 493 37.78 15.19 -55.10
CA VAL A 493 39.07 15.03 -55.81
C VAL A 493 40.21 15.70 -55.04
N MET A 494 39.99 16.91 -54.52
CA MET A 494 40.98 17.61 -53.70
C MET A 494 41.31 16.81 -52.43
N MET A 495 40.32 16.19 -51.79
CA MET A 495 40.55 15.34 -50.62
C MET A 495 41.21 14.01 -50.95
N GLU A 496 40.92 13.41 -52.11
CA GLU A 496 41.67 12.23 -52.58
C GLU A 496 43.14 12.58 -52.80
N GLN A 497 43.44 13.74 -53.39
CA GLN A 497 44.81 14.23 -53.59
C GLN A 497 45.52 14.49 -52.25
N ILE A 498 44.82 15.09 -51.28
CA ILE A 498 45.35 15.29 -49.92
C ILE A 498 45.58 13.94 -49.21
N ALA A 499 44.65 12.99 -49.33
CA ALA A 499 44.79 11.67 -48.73
C ALA A 499 45.92 10.86 -49.39
N GLN A 500 46.12 11.00 -50.69
CA GLN A 500 47.25 10.40 -51.42
C GLN A 500 48.57 11.05 -51.03
N SER A 501 48.64 12.39 -50.92
CA SER A 501 49.85 13.08 -50.46
C SER A 501 50.20 12.71 -49.02
N LEU A 502 49.22 12.59 -48.11
CA LEU A 502 49.44 12.15 -46.73
C LEU A 502 49.90 10.69 -46.66
N LYS A 503 49.35 9.80 -47.49
CA LYS A 503 49.81 8.40 -47.59
C LYS A 503 51.21 8.29 -48.18
N ASP A 504 51.55 9.17 -49.12
CA ASP A 504 52.87 9.23 -49.76
C ASP A 504 53.92 9.88 -48.84
N GLU A 505 53.53 10.85 -48.01
CA GLU A 505 54.36 11.39 -46.92
C GLU A 505 54.60 10.35 -45.83
N GLN A 506 53.57 9.59 -45.43
CA GLN A 506 53.72 8.48 -44.48
C GLN A 506 54.60 7.33 -45.01
N LYS A 507 54.70 7.15 -46.34
CA LYS A 507 55.61 6.17 -46.96
C LYS A 507 57.05 6.68 -47.13
N LYS A 508 57.31 7.98 -46.99
CA LYS A 508 58.63 8.60 -47.25
C LYS A 508 59.46 8.95 -46.01
N VAL A 509 58.97 8.72 -44.79
CA VAL A 509 59.74 8.97 -43.57
C VAL A 509 60.22 7.64 -42.96
N PRO A 510 61.53 7.30 -43.04
CA PRO A 510 62.12 6.37 -42.08
C PRO A 510 62.27 7.10 -40.74
N SER A 511 61.84 6.43 -39.67
CA SER A 511 61.96 6.82 -38.25
C SER A 511 63.04 7.86 -37.96
N GLU A 512 62.63 9.08 -37.59
CA GLU A 512 63.12 9.81 -36.43
C GLU A 512 62.40 11.17 -36.32
N ALA A 513 62.39 11.70 -35.08
CA ALA A 513 61.89 13.01 -34.65
C ALA A 513 60.37 13.11 -34.36
N SER A 514 60.08 12.79 -33.10
CA SER A 514 59.10 13.47 -32.25
C SER A 514 59.10 14.98 -32.49
N PHE A 515 57.95 15.57 -32.83
CA PHE A 515 57.65 16.97 -32.48
C PHE A 515 56.14 17.21 -32.35
N SER A 516 55.84 18.12 -31.43
CA SER A 516 54.61 18.44 -30.71
C SER A 516 53.37 18.79 -31.55
N ASP A 517 52.25 18.16 -31.19
CA ASP A 517 50.89 18.49 -31.67
C ASP A 517 50.26 19.55 -30.74
N VAL A 518 50.04 20.76 -31.27
CA VAL A 518 49.24 21.82 -30.65
C VAL A 518 47.80 21.61 -31.09
N ARG A 519 47.00 20.99 -30.22
CA ARG A 519 45.55 20.87 -30.39
C ARG A 519 44.86 22.16 -29.97
N LEU A 520 44.15 22.78 -30.92
CA LEU A 520 43.08 23.73 -30.65
C LEU A 520 41.82 22.94 -30.29
N GLU A 521 41.28 23.21 -29.11
CA GLU A 521 40.01 22.65 -28.63
C GLU A 521 38.83 23.38 -29.29
N GLU A 522 37.92 22.62 -29.91
CA GLU A 522 36.52 23.01 -30.06
C GLU A 522 35.68 22.16 -29.12
N THR A 523 34.97 22.87 -28.26
CA THR A 523 34.16 22.40 -27.13
C THR A 523 32.84 21.80 -27.60
N GLU A 524 32.65 20.50 -27.44
CA GLU A 524 31.31 19.90 -27.31
C GLU A 524 31.22 19.10 -26.01
N SER A 525 30.35 19.58 -25.13
CA SER A 525 29.97 19.05 -23.83
C SER A 525 28.89 17.98 -23.95
N ASN A 526 29.12 16.77 -23.39
CA ASN A 526 28.38 16.20 -22.25
C ASN A 526 28.50 14.66 -22.14
N ASN A 527 29.13 14.17 -21.06
CA ASN A 527 28.48 13.48 -19.92
C ASN A 527 29.33 12.39 -19.22
N LEU A 528 29.38 12.56 -17.91
CA LEU A 528 29.44 11.59 -16.81
C LEU A 528 30.59 10.56 -16.72
N ARG A 529 31.55 10.89 -15.85
CA ARG A 529 32.50 9.96 -15.22
C ARG A 529 31.78 9.05 -14.22
N LYS A 530 31.91 7.73 -14.40
CA LYS A 530 31.90 6.77 -13.29
C LYS A 530 33.26 6.06 -13.28
N SER A 531 33.99 6.23 -12.19
CA SER A 531 35.31 5.68 -11.96
C SER A 531 35.22 4.20 -11.55
N GLY A 532 36.18 3.39 -12.03
CA GLY A 532 36.60 2.16 -11.36
C GLY A 532 36.55 0.90 -12.21
N SER A 533 37.66 0.59 -12.90
CA SER A 533 38.43 -0.66 -12.81
C SER A 533 39.15 -0.99 -14.12
N THR A 534 40.42 -1.27 -13.94
CA THR A 534 41.45 -1.68 -14.90
C THR A 534 41.10 -3.05 -15.47
N GLU A 535 41.02 -3.20 -16.80
CA GLU A 535 41.37 -4.48 -17.44
C GLU A 535 41.65 -4.32 -18.94
N SER A 536 42.50 -5.22 -19.41
CA SER A 536 43.43 -5.09 -20.51
C SER A 536 42.93 -5.67 -21.84
N LEU A 537 43.48 -5.12 -22.94
CA LEU A 537 43.86 -5.81 -24.19
C LEU A 537 42.76 -6.54 -25.00
N ASN A 538 42.36 -5.91 -26.11
CA ASN A 538 42.25 -6.55 -27.43
C ASN A 538 42.00 -5.49 -28.53
N PRO A 539 42.93 -5.24 -29.48
CA PRO A 539 42.63 -4.40 -30.63
C PRO A 539 41.82 -5.22 -31.64
N ARG A 540 40.51 -4.97 -31.73
CA ARG A 540 39.71 -5.36 -32.90
C ARG A 540 40.20 -4.60 -34.13
N PRO A 541 40.15 -5.20 -35.34
CA PRO A 541 40.70 -4.58 -36.54
C PRO A 541 39.94 -3.28 -36.82
N GLN A 542 40.67 -2.17 -36.74
CA GLN A 542 40.18 -0.87 -37.18
C GLN A 542 39.86 -0.97 -38.68
N THR A 543 38.57 -1.00 -39.02
CA THR A 543 38.11 -0.58 -40.34
C THR A 543 38.69 0.80 -40.57
N THR A 544 39.53 0.93 -41.59
CA THR A 544 40.15 2.20 -42.00
C THR A 544 39.06 3.21 -42.32
N ILE A 545 38.74 4.07 -41.36
CA ILE A 545 37.80 5.18 -41.55
C ILE A 545 38.45 6.13 -42.56
N SER A 546 37.79 6.32 -43.71
CA SER A 546 38.26 7.24 -44.74
C SER A 546 38.13 8.68 -44.25
N PRO A 547 39.04 9.62 -44.60
CA PRO A 547 38.94 11.04 -44.22
C PRO A 547 37.63 11.71 -44.70
N ALA A 548 36.88 11.04 -45.57
CA ALA A 548 35.59 11.49 -46.09
C ALA A 548 34.40 11.29 -45.14
N ASP A 549 34.58 10.59 -44.01
CA ASP A 549 33.53 10.32 -43.01
C ASP A 549 33.46 11.37 -41.88
N LEU A 550 34.24 12.46 -41.96
CA LEU A 550 34.03 13.60 -41.07
C LEU A 550 32.68 14.27 -41.39
N HIS A 551 31.87 14.53 -40.36
CA HIS A 551 30.60 15.27 -40.41
C HIS A 551 30.65 16.61 -41.19
N GLY A 552 31.85 17.14 -41.46
CA GLY A 552 32.09 18.32 -42.30
C GLY A 552 31.85 18.12 -43.80
N MET A 553 31.76 16.89 -44.30
CA MET A 553 31.52 16.59 -45.72
C MET A 553 30.09 16.21 -46.05
N TRP A 554 29.20 16.15 -45.05
CA TRP A 554 27.80 15.87 -45.29
C TRP A 554 27.13 17.08 -45.93
N TYR A 555 26.24 16.82 -46.88
CA TYR A 555 25.41 17.88 -47.42
C TYR A 555 24.63 18.58 -46.28
N PRO A 556 24.59 19.93 -46.24
CA PRO A 556 24.08 20.67 -45.08
C PRO A 556 22.69 20.25 -44.62
N THR A 557 21.77 19.92 -45.54
CA THR A 557 20.42 19.49 -45.15
C THR A 557 20.41 18.14 -44.45
N VAL A 558 21.27 17.19 -44.86
CA VAL A 558 21.40 15.89 -44.18
C VAL A 558 21.90 16.08 -42.74
N ARG A 559 22.91 16.93 -42.55
CA ARG A 559 23.42 17.24 -41.20
C ARG A 559 22.35 17.88 -40.32
N ARG A 560 21.65 18.89 -40.84
CA ARG A 560 20.56 19.61 -40.16
C ARG A 560 19.42 18.66 -39.75
N THR A 561 18.98 17.79 -40.66
CA THR A 561 17.95 16.79 -40.39
C THR A 561 18.38 15.82 -39.30
N LEU A 562 19.59 15.26 -39.36
CA LEU A 562 20.05 14.28 -38.37
C LEU A 562 20.25 14.88 -36.97
N VAL A 563 20.81 16.10 -36.89
CA VAL A 563 20.94 16.82 -35.61
C VAL A 563 19.56 17.09 -35.01
N CYS A 564 18.61 17.57 -35.83
CA CYS A 564 17.23 17.79 -35.43
C CYS A 564 16.59 16.51 -34.88
N LEU A 565 16.65 15.39 -35.63
CA LEU A 565 16.10 14.09 -35.20
C LEU A 565 16.72 13.60 -33.87
N SER A 566 18.04 13.75 -33.71
CA SER A 566 18.73 13.30 -32.49
C SER A 566 18.26 14.05 -31.22
N LYS A 567 17.94 15.34 -31.36
CA LYS A 567 17.46 16.19 -30.27
C LYS A 567 16.00 15.92 -29.94
N LEU A 568 15.17 15.72 -30.96
CA LEU A 568 13.73 15.46 -30.78
C LEU A 568 13.45 14.09 -30.14
N TYR A 569 14.26 13.08 -30.47
CA TYR A 569 14.05 11.69 -30.01
C TYR A 569 13.94 11.54 -28.49
N ARG A 570 14.68 12.34 -27.71
CA ARG A 570 14.65 12.27 -26.24
C ARG A 570 13.55 13.14 -25.61
N CYS A 571 13.07 14.15 -26.33
CA CYS A 571 12.28 15.25 -25.77
C CYS A 571 10.78 15.12 -26.04
N ILE A 572 10.37 14.34 -27.05
CA ILE A 572 9.00 14.32 -27.57
C ILE A 572 8.43 12.90 -27.50
N ASP A 573 7.10 12.80 -27.38
CA ASP A 573 6.38 11.54 -27.45
C ASP A 573 6.50 10.85 -28.82
N ARG A 574 6.44 9.52 -28.78
CA ARG A 574 6.65 8.64 -29.94
C ARG A 574 5.80 9.02 -31.16
N ALA A 575 4.51 9.31 -30.96
CA ALA A 575 3.59 9.61 -32.04
C ALA A 575 3.91 10.94 -32.75
N VAL A 576 4.29 11.97 -31.99
CA VAL A 576 4.63 13.29 -32.55
C VAL A 576 6.02 13.26 -33.20
N PHE A 577 6.97 12.55 -32.58
CA PHE A 577 8.30 12.32 -33.16
C PHE A 577 8.22 11.62 -34.51
N GLN A 578 7.38 10.59 -34.62
CA GLN A 578 7.10 9.90 -35.88
C GLN A 578 6.70 10.90 -36.97
N GLY A 579 5.62 11.68 -36.76
CA GLY A 579 5.14 12.66 -37.74
C GLY A 579 6.20 13.67 -38.19
N LEU A 580 6.89 14.29 -37.23
CA LEU A 580 7.96 15.25 -37.53
C LEU A 580 9.13 14.63 -38.27
N SER A 581 9.48 13.39 -37.94
CA SER A 581 10.59 12.70 -38.58
C SER A 581 10.31 12.36 -40.05
N GLN A 582 9.06 11.99 -40.39
CA GLN A 582 8.65 11.79 -41.78
C GLN A 582 8.75 13.10 -42.57
N GLU A 583 8.26 14.21 -42.01
CA GLU A 583 8.32 15.51 -42.67
C GLU A 583 9.78 15.95 -42.89
N ALA A 584 10.63 15.83 -41.86
CA ALA A 584 12.04 16.19 -41.96
C ALA A 584 12.81 15.34 -42.97
N LEU A 585 12.53 14.02 -43.02
CA LEU A 585 13.18 13.09 -43.94
C LEU A 585 12.71 13.30 -45.38
N SER A 586 11.41 13.47 -45.61
CA SER A 586 10.87 13.75 -46.95
C SER A 586 11.40 15.08 -47.50
N ALA A 587 11.45 16.13 -46.67
CA ALA A 587 12.07 17.41 -47.02
C ALA A 587 13.56 17.26 -47.35
N CYS A 588 14.30 16.45 -46.58
CA CYS A 588 15.70 16.17 -46.85
C CYS A 588 15.90 15.45 -48.19
N ILE A 589 15.09 14.43 -48.49
CA ILE A 589 15.14 13.68 -49.76
C ILE A 589 14.84 14.62 -50.94
N GLN A 590 13.82 15.48 -50.84
CA GLN A 590 13.50 16.46 -51.87
C GLN A 590 14.68 17.43 -52.12
N SER A 591 15.30 17.92 -51.06
CA SER A 591 16.49 18.77 -51.16
C SER A 591 17.66 18.04 -51.83
N LEU A 592 17.88 16.77 -51.51
CA LEU A 592 18.92 15.93 -52.13
C LEU A 592 18.66 15.67 -53.62
N LEU A 593 17.40 15.45 -54.02
CA LEU A 593 17.01 15.30 -55.42
C LEU A 593 17.29 16.59 -56.20
N GLY A 594 16.88 17.75 -55.67
CA GLY A 594 17.16 19.06 -56.28
C GLY A 594 18.66 19.36 -56.39
N ALA A 595 19.45 18.99 -55.37
CA ALA A 595 20.90 19.10 -55.40
C ALA A 595 21.52 18.18 -56.47
N SER A 596 21.08 16.92 -56.56
CA SER A 596 21.52 15.95 -57.58
C SER A 596 21.25 16.44 -59.00
N GLU A 597 20.08 17.02 -59.27
CA GLU A 597 19.76 17.61 -60.58
C GLU A 597 20.65 18.82 -60.90
N SER A 598 20.92 19.66 -59.91
CA SER A 598 21.78 20.83 -60.07
C SER A 598 23.24 20.44 -60.35
N ILE A 599 23.75 19.40 -59.68
CA ILE A 599 25.09 18.83 -59.93
C ILE A 599 25.14 18.20 -61.33
N SER A 600 24.09 17.49 -61.73
CA SER A 600 23.99 16.87 -63.06
C SER A 600 24.04 17.90 -64.19
N LYS A 601 23.46 19.10 -63.98
CA LYS A 601 23.51 20.21 -64.94
C LYS A 601 24.89 20.87 -65.03
N ASN A 602 25.61 20.97 -63.90
CA ASN A 602 26.87 21.72 -63.83
C ASN A 602 28.10 20.90 -64.25
N LYS A 603 28.12 19.58 -64.03
CA LYS A 603 29.27 18.72 -64.36
C LYS A 603 28.92 17.51 -65.20
N THR A 604 28.53 16.42 -64.55
CA THR A 604 28.21 15.16 -65.20
C THR A 604 27.01 14.52 -64.51
N GLN A 605 26.20 13.81 -65.30
CA GLN A 605 25.05 13.08 -64.80
C GLN A 605 25.44 11.92 -63.87
N ILE A 606 26.66 11.39 -64.03
CA ILE A 606 27.23 10.33 -63.18
C ILE A 606 27.49 10.87 -61.78
N ASP A 607 28.10 12.06 -61.67
CA ASP A 607 28.43 12.70 -60.39
C ASP A 607 27.17 13.07 -59.59
N GLY A 608 26.09 13.49 -60.26
CA GLY A 608 24.81 13.76 -59.61
C GLY A 608 24.16 12.49 -59.02
N GLN A 609 24.13 11.40 -59.79
CA GLN A 609 23.57 10.12 -59.32
C GLN A 609 24.41 9.50 -58.20
N LEU A 610 25.73 9.52 -58.31
CA LEU A 610 26.62 9.02 -57.26
C LEU A 610 26.55 9.88 -55.99
N PHE A 611 26.40 11.20 -56.13
CA PHE A 611 26.12 12.09 -55.01
C PHE A 611 24.84 11.69 -54.28
N LEU A 612 23.75 11.45 -55.01
CA LEU A 612 22.46 11.04 -54.45
C LEU A 612 22.56 9.70 -53.73
N ILE A 613 23.17 8.68 -54.36
CA ILE A 613 23.35 7.35 -53.77
C ILE A 613 24.17 7.44 -52.47
N LYS A 614 25.27 8.20 -52.47
CA LYS A 614 26.11 8.38 -51.28
C LYS A 614 25.32 8.98 -50.10
N HIS A 615 24.60 10.08 -50.33
CA HIS A 615 23.88 10.76 -49.25
C HIS A 615 22.65 9.99 -48.77
N LEU A 616 21.98 9.24 -49.63
CA LEU A 616 20.90 8.32 -49.22
C LEU A 616 21.43 7.12 -48.41
N LEU A 617 22.63 6.60 -48.73
CA LEU A 617 23.28 5.57 -47.91
C LEU A 617 23.66 6.10 -46.53
N ILE A 618 24.23 7.30 -46.45
CA ILE A 618 24.54 7.97 -45.17
C ILE A 618 23.25 8.17 -44.37
N LEU A 619 22.20 8.71 -45.00
CA LEU A 619 20.91 8.94 -44.34
C LEU A 619 20.33 7.62 -43.80
N ARG A 620 20.36 6.55 -44.59
CA ARG A 620 19.91 5.22 -44.17
C ARG A 620 20.68 4.66 -42.97
N GLU A 621 22.00 4.78 -42.97
CA GLU A 621 22.84 4.29 -41.88
C GLU A 621 22.63 5.09 -40.59
N GLN A 622 22.56 6.42 -40.70
CA GLN A 622 22.37 7.30 -39.54
C GLN A 622 20.96 7.24 -38.95
N ILE A 623 19.98 6.74 -39.72
CA ILE A 623 18.62 6.50 -39.21
C ILE A 623 18.51 5.14 -38.51
N ALA A 624 19.45 4.22 -38.75
CA ALA A 624 19.41 2.88 -38.16
C ALA A 624 19.45 2.89 -36.61
N PRO A 625 20.27 3.69 -35.91
CA PRO A 625 20.27 3.72 -34.44
C PRO A 625 18.93 4.12 -33.81
N PHE A 626 18.04 4.83 -34.53
CA PHE A 626 16.69 5.17 -34.06
C PHE A 626 15.71 3.99 -34.19
N HIS A 627 16.19 2.74 -34.14
CA HIS A 627 15.41 1.51 -34.27
C HIS A 627 14.42 1.32 -33.13
N THR A 628 13.29 2.01 -33.22
CA THR A 628 11.92 1.50 -33.11
C THR A 628 11.01 2.69 -33.39
N GLU A 629 10.12 2.53 -34.38
CA GLU A 629 8.94 3.37 -34.64
C GLU A 629 9.12 4.63 -35.53
N PHE A 630 9.41 4.43 -36.82
CA PHE A 630 9.12 5.42 -37.89
C PHE A 630 7.83 5.07 -38.66
N THR A 631 6.94 4.29 -38.06
CA THR A 631 5.71 3.79 -38.69
C THR A 631 4.53 4.65 -38.30
N ILE A 632 4.15 5.59 -39.16
CA ILE A 632 2.96 6.41 -38.97
C ILE A 632 1.76 5.67 -39.56
N LYS A 633 0.64 5.70 -38.83
CA LYS A 633 -0.66 5.26 -39.33
C LYS A 633 -1.30 6.41 -40.09
N GLU A 634 -1.04 6.50 -41.39
CA GLU A 634 -1.84 7.38 -42.25
C GLU A 634 -3.13 6.64 -42.64
N ILE A 635 -4.27 7.20 -42.25
CA ILE A 635 -5.59 6.72 -42.64
C ILE A 635 -5.93 7.40 -43.97
N SER A 636 -5.63 6.74 -45.09
CA SER A 636 -6.03 7.21 -46.41
C SER A 636 -7.29 6.49 -46.88
N LEU A 637 -8.23 7.24 -47.45
CA LEU A 637 -9.42 6.67 -48.10
C LEU A 637 -9.03 6.18 -49.51
N ASP A 638 -9.03 4.86 -49.72
CA ASP A 638 -8.72 4.28 -51.03
C ASP A 638 -9.96 4.38 -51.96
N LEU A 639 -10.01 5.44 -52.75
CA LEU A 639 -11.09 5.67 -53.72
C LEU A 639 -11.02 4.75 -54.95
N LYS A 640 -10.07 3.81 -55.05
CA LYS A 640 -9.97 2.92 -56.22
C LYS A 640 -11.23 2.07 -56.41
N LYS A 641 -11.81 1.54 -55.33
CA LYS A 641 -13.07 0.78 -55.40
C LYS A 641 -14.25 1.65 -55.80
N THR A 642 -14.37 2.84 -55.22
CA THR A 642 -15.39 3.84 -55.59
C THR A 642 -15.23 4.27 -57.05
N ARG A 643 -14.00 4.47 -57.51
CA ARG A 643 -13.64 4.82 -58.88
C ARG A 643 -13.98 3.68 -59.84
N ASP A 644 -13.60 2.44 -59.53
CA ASP A 644 -13.85 1.28 -60.39
C ASP A 644 -15.36 0.93 -60.44
N ALA A 645 -16.09 1.08 -59.33
CA ALA A 645 -17.55 0.96 -59.28
C ALA A 645 -18.26 2.10 -60.05
N ALA A 646 -17.73 3.33 -59.98
CA ALA A 646 -18.21 4.45 -60.79
C ALA A 646 -17.91 4.27 -62.29
N PHE A 647 -16.74 3.72 -62.66
CA PHE A 647 -16.42 3.38 -64.05
C PHE A 647 -17.30 2.24 -64.58
N LYS A 648 -17.67 1.25 -63.75
CA LYS A 648 -18.65 0.21 -64.12
C LYS A 648 -20.05 0.78 -64.40
N ILE A 649 -20.43 1.87 -63.72
CA ILE A 649 -21.65 2.65 -64.00
C ILE A 649 -21.51 3.44 -65.31
N LEU A 650 -20.34 4.03 -65.57
CA LEU A 650 -20.13 4.90 -66.73
C LEU A 650 -19.87 4.17 -68.06
N ASN A 651 -19.63 2.86 -68.03
CA ASN A 651 -19.33 2.07 -69.22
C ASN A 651 -20.61 1.82 -70.07
N PRO A 652 -20.68 2.20 -71.36
CA PRO A 652 -21.92 2.17 -72.15
C PRO A 652 -22.54 0.77 -72.38
N MET A 653 -21.80 -0.31 -72.09
CA MET A 653 -22.26 -1.70 -72.21
C MET A 653 -23.13 -2.17 -71.02
N THR A 654 -23.08 -1.50 -69.86
CA THR A 654 -23.80 -1.88 -68.64
C THR A 654 -25.10 -1.10 -68.42
N VAL A 655 -25.37 -0.10 -69.27
CA VAL A 655 -26.57 0.76 -69.23
C VAL A 655 -27.92 0.00 -69.23
N PRO A 656 -28.07 -1.16 -69.91
CA PRO A 656 -29.33 -1.92 -69.85
C PRO A 656 -29.62 -2.59 -68.50
N ARG A 657 -28.68 -2.57 -67.55
CA ARG A 657 -28.80 -3.20 -66.23
C ARG A 657 -29.11 -2.23 -65.08
N PHE A 658 -29.19 -0.92 -65.33
CA PHE A 658 -29.41 0.11 -64.29
C PHE A 658 -30.71 -0.06 -63.49
N PHE A 659 -31.79 -0.53 -64.13
CA PHE A 659 -33.12 -0.58 -63.52
C PHE A 659 -33.64 -2.01 -63.29
N ARG A 660 -32.79 -3.04 -63.38
CA ARG A 660 -33.21 -4.42 -63.10
C ARG A 660 -33.12 -4.69 -61.59
N LEU A 661 -34.26 -4.94 -60.97
CA LEU A 661 -34.43 -5.38 -59.56
C LEU A 661 -33.98 -6.84 -59.34
N ASN A 662 -32.79 -7.22 -59.83
CA ASN A 662 -32.18 -8.52 -59.58
C ASN A 662 -30.85 -8.31 -58.82
N SER A 663 -30.33 -9.33 -58.14
CA SER A 663 -29.15 -9.29 -57.26
C SER A 663 -27.84 -8.82 -57.93
N ASN A 664 -27.84 -8.56 -59.24
CA ASN A 664 -26.71 -8.07 -60.03
C ASN A 664 -26.99 -6.64 -60.58
N ASN A 665 -27.46 -5.71 -59.75
CA ASN A 665 -27.69 -4.32 -60.13
C ASN A 665 -26.43 -3.47 -59.83
N ALA A 666 -25.87 -2.84 -60.86
CA ALA A 666 -24.67 -2.00 -60.75
C ALA A 666 -24.85 -0.80 -59.78
N LEU A 667 -26.09 -0.35 -59.56
CA LEU A 667 -26.42 0.72 -58.60
C LEU A 667 -26.37 0.23 -57.15
N ILE A 668 -26.82 -1.00 -56.91
CA ILE A 668 -26.74 -1.66 -55.59
C ILE A 668 -25.28 -2.07 -55.32
N GLU A 669 -24.56 -2.55 -56.33
CA GLU A 669 -23.12 -2.85 -56.27
C GLU A 669 -22.30 -1.58 -55.98
N PHE A 670 -22.66 -0.41 -56.54
CA PHE A 670 -22.02 0.86 -56.17
C PHE A 670 -22.36 1.33 -54.75
N LEU A 671 -23.59 1.13 -54.28
CA LEU A 671 -23.97 1.47 -52.90
C LEU A 671 -23.31 0.54 -51.86
N LEU A 672 -23.10 -0.75 -52.18
CA LEU A 672 -22.43 -1.70 -51.30
C LEU A 672 -20.90 -1.68 -51.43
N GLU A 673 -20.35 -1.70 -52.65
CA GLU A 673 -18.90 -1.78 -52.92
C GLU A 673 -18.22 -0.43 -53.18
N GLY A 674 -18.99 0.65 -53.40
CA GLY A 674 -18.47 2.00 -53.60
C GLY A 674 -18.20 2.76 -52.31
N THR A 675 -18.46 2.14 -51.15
CA THR A 675 -18.03 2.68 -49.86
C THR A 675 -16.50 2.76 -49.83
N PRO A 676 -15.92 3.93 -49.55
CA PRO A 676 -14.48 4.09 -49.59
C PRO A 676 -13.86 3.25 -48.48
N GLU A 677 -12.99 2.31 -48.87
CA GLU A 677 -12.31 1.44 -47.92
C GLU A 677 -11.26 2.25 -47.18
N ILE A 678 -11.39 2.29 -45.85
CA ILE A 678 -10.39 2.88 -44.98
C ILE A 678 -9.21 1.91 -44.94
N ARG A 679 -8.13 2.24 -45.66
CA ARG A 679 -6.90 1.46 -45.63
C ARG A 679 -5.87 2.18 -44.78
N GLU A 680 -5.47 1.51 -43.71
CA GLU A 680 -4.34 1.92 -42.88
C GLU A 680 -3.04 1.68 -43.65
N HIS A 681 -2.42 2.73 -44.15
CA HIS A 681 -1.08 2.64 -44.71
C HIS A 681 -0.06 2.87 -43.60
N TYR A 682 0.65 1.80 -43.24
CA TYR A 682 1.84 1.89 -42.40
C TYR A 682 2.99 2.41 -43.26
N LEU A 683 3.14 3.73 -43.32
CA LEU A 683 4.27 4.35 -44.01
C LEU A 683 5.47 4.34 -43.06
N ASP A 684 6.52 3.62 -43.45
CA ASP A 684 7.78 3.56 -42.71
C ASP A 684 8.78 4.48 -43.41
N SER A 685 9.23 5.54 -42.73
CA SER A 685 10.19 6.50 -43.29
C SER A 685 11.49 5.82 -43.73
N LYS A 686 11.88 4.70 -43.10
CA LYS A 686 13.03 3.89 -43.53
C LYS A 686 12.77 3.23 -44.88
N LYS A 687 11.57 2.69 -45.09
CA LYS A 687 11.18 2.09 -46.38
C LYS A 687 11.13 3.14 -47.49
N ASP A 688 10.77 4.38 -47.16
CA ASP A 688 10.76 5.46 -48.15
C ASP A 688 12.18 5.86 -48.59
N VAL A 689 13.11 6.00 -47.64
CA VAL A 689 14.55 6.18 -47.94
C VAL A 689 15.07 5.00 -48.77
N ASP A 690 14.76 3.75 -48.38
CA ASP A 690 15.16 2.55 -49.13
C ASP A 690 14.57 2.51 -50.55
N ARG A 691 13.32 2.98 -50.73
CA ARG A 691 12.66 3.07 -52.03
C ARG A 691 13.36 4.09 -52.94
N HIS A 692 13.66 5.28 -52.41
CA HIS A 692 14.38 6.32 -53.15
C HIS A 692 15.82 5.88 -53.48
N LEU A 693 16.50 5.21 -52.55
CA LEU A 693 17.83 4.64 -52.77
C LEU A 693 17.79 3.58 -53.89
N LYS A 694 16.83 2.64 -53.84
CA LYS A 694 16.68 1.62 -54.87
C LYS A 694 16.39 2.24 -56.24
N SER A 695 15.49 3.23 -56.31
CA SER A 695 15.20 3.96 -57.54
C SER A 695 16.44 4.66 -58.10
N ALA A 696 17.23 5.34 -57.26
CA ALA A 696 18.47 5.99 -57.68
C ALA A 696 19.51 4.98 -58.21
N CYS A 697 19.66 3.84 -57.55
CA CYS A 697 20.53 2.75 -57.99
C CYS A 697 20.07 2.14 -59.33
N GLU A 698 18.76 1.90 -59.50
CA GLU A 698 18.19 1.37 -60.74
C GLU A 698 18.37 2.35 -61.90
N GLN A 699 18.14 3.65 -61.68
CA GLN A 699 18.39 4.69 -62.68
C GLN A 699 19.87 4.76 -63.08
N PHE A 700 20.78 4.69 -62.10
CA PHE A 700 22.22 4.62 -62.36
C PHE A 700 22.58 3.38 -63.20
N ILE A 701 22.09 2.20 -62.81
CA ILE A 701 22.35 0.94 -63.53
C ILE A 701 21.82 1.02 -64.97
N GLN A 702 20.59 1.50 -65.17
CA GLN A 702 20.00 1.66 -66.51
C GLN A 702 20.79 2.64 -67.36
N GLN A 703 21.19 3.78 -66.81
CA GLN A 703 21.95 4.78 -67.54
C GLN A 703 23.35 4.30 -67.91
N GLN A 704 24.07 3.63 -67.00
CA GLN A 704 25.37 3.06 -67.31
C GLN A 704 25.25 1.94 -68.35
N THR A 705 24.25 1.07 -68.21
CA THR A 705 23.98 0.00 -69.21
C THR A 705 23.73 0.60 -70.59
N LYS A 706 22.88 1.64 -70.67
CA LYS A 706 22.63 2.36 -71.92
C LYS A 706 23.92 2.98 -72.47
N LEU A 707 24.70 3.68 -71.65
CA LEU A 707 25.96 4.31 -72.07
C LEU A 707 26.97 3.32 -72.72
N PHE A 708 26.98 2.06 -72.26
CA PHE A 708 27.87 1.02 -72.77
C PHE A 708 27.31 0.26 -73.96
N VAL A 709 25.98 0.10 -74.06
CA VAL A 709 25.35 -0.87 -74.96
C VAL A 709 24.32 -0.23 -75.92
N GLU A 710 24.06 1.07 -75.85
CA GLU A 710 23.06 1.79 -76.67
C GLU A 710 23.14 1.46 -78.17
N GLN A 711 24.35 1.44 -78.75
CA GLN A 711 24.55 1.13 -80.16
C GLN A 711 24.17 -0.31 -80.52
N LEU A 712 24.41 -1.26 -79.60
CA LEU A 712 24.06 -2.66 -79.77
C LEU A 712 22.55 -2.87 -79.53
N GLU A 713 21.95 -2.22 -78.54
CA GLU A 713 20.51 -2.30 -78.26
C GLU A 713 19.67 -1.69 -79.39
N GLU A 714 20.09 -0.57 -79.99
CA GLU A 714 19.44 0.00 -81.18
C GLU A 714 19.51 -0.93 -82.39
N PHE A 715 20.64 -1.64 -82.56
CA PHE A 715 20.76 -2.65 -83.60
C PHE A 715 19.85 -3.84 -83.31
N MET A 716 19.84 -4.35 -82.08
CA MET A 716 19.00 -5.47 -81.64
C MET A 716 17.50 -5.17 -81.80
N THR A 717 17.07 -3.94 -81.48
CA THR A 717 15.67 -3.50 -81.63
C THR A 717 15.26 -3.42 -83.10
N LYS A 718 16.13 -2.90 -83.98
CA LYS A 718 15.91 -2.90 -85.44
C LYS A 718 15.79 -4.33 -85.99
N VAL A 719 16.64 -5.25 -85.53
CA VAL A 719 16.57 -6.67 -85.92
C VAL A 719 15.31 -7.33 -85.38
N SER A 720 14.92 -7.08 -84.12
CA SER A 720 13.69 -7.64 -83.56
C SER A 720 12.43 -7.08 -84.23
N ALA A 721 12.42 -5.79 -84.60
CA ALA A 721 11.32 -5.17 -85.33
C ALA A 721 11.13 -5.83 -86.70
N LEU A 722 12.23 -6.12 -87.40
CA LEU A 722 12.20 -6.90 -88.64
C LEU A 722 11.72 -8.34 -88.42
N LYS A 723 12.14 -9.02 -87.34
CA LYS A 723 11.63 -10.36 -86.99
C LYS A 723 10.13 -10.34 -86.69
N THR A 724 9.63 -9.33 -85.98
CA THR A 724 8.19 -9.19 -85.71
C THR A 724 7.39 -8.91 -86.99
N MET A 725 7.91 -8.08 -87.90
CA MET A 725 7.28 -7.83 -89.20
C MET A 725 7.30 -9.08 -90.11
N ALA A 726 8.35 -9.91 -90.02
CA ALA A 726 8.43 -11.19 -90.73
C ALA A 726 7.43 -12.22 -90.16
N SER A 727 7.23 -12.26 -88.83
CA SER A 727 6.28 -13.17 -88.19
C SER A 727 4.80 -12.83 -88.45
N GLN A 728 4.49 -11.57 -88.80
CA GLN A 728 3.14 -11.09 -89.11
C GLN A 728 2.76 -11.24 -90.61
N GLY A 729 3.51 -12.02 -91.38
CA GLY A 729 3.18 -12.33 -92.78
C GLY A 729 3.85 -11.45 -93.85
N GLY A 730 4.91 -10.71 -93.50
CA GLY A 730 5.74 -9.98 -94.45
C GLY A 730 6.73 -10.88 -95.25
N PRO A 731 7.43 -10.34 -96.28
CA PRO A 731 8.39 -11.11 -97.07
C PRO A 731 9.52 -11.72 -96.23
N LYS A 732 10.03 -12.90 -96.62
CA LYS A 732 11.24 -13.49 -96.02
C LYS A 732 12.46 -12.66 -96.46
N TYR A 733 12.97 -11.83 -95.56
CA TYR A 733 14.15 -11.00 -95.82
C TYR A 733 15.42 -11.66 -95.26
N THR A 734 16.51 -11.63 -96.02
CA THR A 734 17.85 -12.00 -95.54
C THR A 734 18.51 -10.77 -94.91
N LEU A 735 18.88 -10.84 -93.63
CA LEU A 735 19.44 -9.70 -92.88
C LEU A 735 20.72 -9.12 -93.51
N SER A 736 21.53 -9.92 -94.21
CA SER A 736 22.76 -9.48 -94.88
C SER A 736 22.55 -8.53 -96.07
N GLN A 737 21.33 -8.43 -96.62
CA GLN A 737 21.01 -7.52 -97.74
C GLN A 737 20.66 -6.09 -97.28
N GLN A 738 20.44 -5.87 -95.98
CA GLN A 738 20.13 -4.55 -95.46
C GLN A 738 21.40 -3.68 -95.37
N PRO A 739 21.37 -2.41 -95.82
CA PRO A 739 22.56 -1.55 -95.89
C PRO A 739 23.16 -1.20 -94.53
N TRP A 740 22.45 -1.45 -93.43
CA TRP A 740 22.90 -1.23 -92.05
C TRP A 740 23.28 -2.53 -91.32
N ALA A 741 23.04 -3.71 -91.91
CA ALA A 741 23.35 -5.02 -91.35
C ALA A 741 24.39 -5.80 -92.17
N GLN A 742 25.15 -5.10 -93.03
CA GLN A 742 26.31 -5.67 -93.69
C GLN A 742 27.37 -6.11 -92.66
N PRO A 743 28.03 -7.27 -92.84
CA PRO A 743 29.03 -7.80 -91.90
C PRO A 743 30.11 -6.79 -91.47
N ALA A 744 30.59 -5.96 -92.40
CA ALA A 744 31.58 -4.91 -92.11
C ALA A 744 31.05 -3.81 -91.16
N LYS A 745 29.81 -3.35 -91.36
CA LYS A 745 29.20 -2.32 -90.50
C LYS A 745 28.81 -2.85 -89.13
N VAL A 746 28.46 -4.13 -89.05
CA VAL A 746 28.23 -4.83 -87.78
C VAL A 746 29.54 -4.99 -87.02
N SER A 747 30.65 -5.30 -87.72
CA SER A 747 32.00 -5.29 -87.12
C SER A 747 32.39 -3.91 -86.59
N ASP A 748 32.17 -2.85 -87.37
CA ASP A 748 32.43 -1.47 -86.95
C ASP A 748 31.61 -1.07 -85.71
N LEU A 749 30.35 -1.52 -85.63
CA LEU A 749 29.45 -1.27 -84.50
C LEU A 749 29.88 -2.02 -83.22
N ILE A 750 30.40 -3.25 -83.37
CA ILE A 750 30.99 -3.99 -82.24
C ILE A 750 32.30 -3.34 -81.81
N ALA A 751 33.15 -2.93 -82.76
CA ALA A 751 34.40 -2.25 -82.47
C ALA A 751 34.18 -0.91 -81.77
N SER A 752 33.14 -0.15 -82.17
CA SER A 752 32.77 1.10 -81.51
C SER A 752 32.20 0.86 -80.10
N ALA A 753 31.35 -0.15 -79.91
CA ALA A 753 30.86 -0.55 -78.60
C ALA A 753 32.01 -1.00 -77.68
N TYR A 754 32.91 -1.85 -78.17
CA TYR A 754 34.07 -2.35 -77.41
C TYR A 754 35.05 -1.22 -77.05
N LYS A 755 35.31 -0.29 -77.98
CA LYS A 755 36.12 0.92 -77.73
C LYS A 755 35.46 1.84 -76.70
N THR A 756 34.14 1.98 -76.74
CA THR A 756 33.37 2.78 -75.77
C THR A 756 33.43 2.19 -74.37
N ILE A 757 33.27 0.86 -74.24
CA ILE A 757 33.42 0.16 -72.96
C ILE A 757 34.86 0.34 -72.45
N LYS A 758 35.88 0.10 -73.27
CA LYS A 758 37.29 0.23 -72.85
C LYS A 758 37.67 1.64 -72.39
N ALA A 759 37.10 2.69 -72.99
CA ALA A 759 37.39 4.08 -72.65
C ALA A 759 36.59 4.59 -71.44
N LYS A 760 35.30 4.26 -71.35
CA LYS A 760 34.40 4.81 -70.32
C LYS A 760 34.37 3.99 -69.03
N LEU A 761 34.65 2.68 -69.09
CA LEU A 761 34.62 1.79 -67.92
C LEU A 761 35.59 2.24 -66.80
N PRO A 762 36.86 2.57 -67.07
CA PRO A 762 37.78 3.01 -66.02
C PRO A 762 37.38 4.35 -65.39
N LEU A 763 36.75 5.24 -66.16
CA LEU A 763 36.26 6.53 -65.66
C LEU A 763 35.08 6.36 -64.72
N THR A 764 34.12 5.49 -65.06
CA THR A 764 32.98 5.18 -64.19
C THR A 764 33.43 4.47 -62.90
N LEU A 765 34.36 3.51 -62.98
CA LEU A 765 34.89 2.85 -61.78
C LEU A 765 35.66 3.84 -60.90
N ARG A 766 36.45 4.73 -61.49
CA ARG A 766 37.14 5.78 -60.73
C ARG A 766 36.16 6.70 -60.02
N SER A 767 35.11 7.18 -60.69
CA SER A 767 34.10 8.02 -60.03
C SER A 767 33.33 7.24 -58.95
N MET A 768 32.98 5.97 -59.19
CA MET A 768 32.36 5.13 -58.15
C MET A 768 33.24 5.01 -56.92
N SER A 769 34.54 4.74 -57.07
CA SER A 769 35.49 4.65 -55.95
C SER A 769 35.70 5.97 -55.20
N LEU A 770 35.53 7.11 -55.89
CA LEU A 770 35.66 8.46 -55.32
C LEU A 770 34.47 8.81 -54.41
N TYR A 771 33.27 8.39 -54.81
CA TYR A 771 32.03 8.67 -54.08
C TYR A 771 31.69 7.61 -53.04
N LEU A 772 31.93 6.34 -53.35
CA LEU A 772 31.64 5.20 -52.49
C LEU A 772 32.94 4.72 -51.84
N SER A 773 33.10 4.96 -50.55
CA SER A 773 34.28 4.55 -49.78
C SER A 773 34.38 3.03 -49.57
N ASN A 774 33.27 2.28 -49.74
CA ASN A 774 33.22 0.84 -49.53
C ASN A 774 33.24 0.04 -50.85
N LYS A 775 34.30 -0.75 -51.03
CA LYS A 775 34.50 -1.65 -52.18
C LYS A 775 33.38 -2.67 -52.37
N ASP A 776 32.74 -3.13 -51.30
CA ASP A 776 31.63 -4.08 -51.38
C ASP A 776 30.39 -3.43 -52.00
N THR A 777 30.11 -2.17 -51.63
CA THR A 777 28.97 -1.42 -52.19
C THR A 777 29.19 -1.08 -53.66
N GLU A 778 30.43 -0.76 -54.05
CA GLU A 778 30.83 -0.57 -55.45
C GLU A 778 30.59 -1.86 -56.25
N PHE A 779 31.05 -3.00 -55.73
CA PHE A 779 30.86 -4.30 -56.39
C PHE A 779 29.38 -4.68 -56.52
N ILE A 780 28.56 -4.45 -55.49
CA ILE A 780 27.12 -4.73 -55.51
C ILE A 780 26.41 -3.88 -56.57
N LEU A 781 26.78 -2.59 -56.70
CA LEU A 781 26.19 -1.69 -57.70
C LEU A 781 26.65 -1.99 -59.13
N PHE A 782 27.92 -2.38 -59.30
CA PHE A 782 28.48 -2.66 -60.62
C PHE A 782 28.11 -4.04 -61.17
N LYS A 783 27.85 -5.03 -60.32
CA LYS A 783 27.47 -6.40 -60.71
C LYS A 783 26.24 -6.46 -61.64
N PRO A 784 25.12 -5.77 -61.38
CA PRO A 784 23.99 -5.70 -62.31
C PRO A 784 24.37 -5.10 -63.68
N VAL A 785 25.17 -4.03 -63.71
CA VAL A 785 25.64 -3.42 -64.96
C VAL A 785 26.44 -4.42 -65.78
N ARG A 786 27.38 -5.13 -65.14
CA ARG A 786 28.16 -6.21 -65.75
C ARG A 786 27.25 -7.31 -66.31
N ASN A 787 26.28 -7.78 -65.54
CA ASN A 787 25.36 -8.83 -65.97
C ASN A 787 24.48 -8.37 -67.15
N ASN A 788 24.00 -7.14 -67.17
CA ASN A 788 23.20 -6.61 -68.27
C ASN A 788 24.02 -6.52 -69.56
N ILE A 789 25.26 -6.00 -69.50
CA ILE A 789 26.17 -5.97 -70.65
C ILE A 789 26.38 -7.40 -71.18
N GLN A 790 26.72 -8.34 -70.29
CA GLN A 790 26.88 -9.75 -70.63
C GLN A 790 25.64 -10.35 -71.32
N GLN A 791 24.43 -10.07 -70.81
CA GLN A 791 23.19 -10.56 -71.40
C GLN A 791 22.93 -9.99 -72.79
N VAL A 792 23.22 -8.71 -73.04
CA VAL A 792 23.02 -8.11 -74.37
C VAL A 792 24.02 -8.71 -75.36
N PHE A 793 25.29 -8.86 -74.98
CA PHE A 793 26.28 -9.54 -75.84
C PHE A 793 25.93 -11.02 -76.07
N GLN A 794 25.36 -11.73 -75.09
CA GLN A 794 24.87 -13.10 -75.28
C GLN A 794 23.72 -13.17 -76.27
N LYS A 795 22.71 -12.30 -76.13
CA LYS A 795 21.59 -12.21 -77.08
C LYS A 795 22.07 -11.87 -78.49
N PHE A 796 23.04 -10.97 -78.60
CA PHE A 796 23.66 -10.60 -79.85
C PHE A 796 24.45 -11.78 -80.47
N HIS A 797 25.22 -12.53 -79.68
CA HIS A 797 25.89 -13.76 -80.12
C HIS A 797 24.92 -14.83 -80.62
N VAL A 798 23.74 -14.98 -79.99
CA VAL A 798 22.68 -15.88 -80.47
C VAL A 798 22.13 -15.40 -81.81
N LEU A 799 21.82 -14.10 -81.95
CA LEU A 799 21.36 -13.54 -83.23
C LEU A 799 22.39 -13.68 -84.36
N LEU A 800 23.68 -13.51 -84.06
CA LEU A 800 24.75 -13.72 -85.04
C LEU A 800 24.81 -15.17 -85.54
N LYS A 801 24.56 -16.15 -84.67
CA LYS A 801 24.54 -17.57 -85.04
C LYS A 801 23.30 -17.99 -85.83
N GLU A 802 22.17 -17.33 -85.61
CA GLU A 802 20.91 -17.64 -86.29
C GLU A 802 20.84 -17.05 -87.71
N GLU A 803 21.47 -15.89 -87.94
CA GLU A 803 21.16 -15.05 -89.11
C GLU A 803 22.34 -14.84 -90.09
N PHE A 804 23.56 -15.22 -89.72
CA PHE A 804 24.78 -15.00 -90.54
C PHE A 804 25.50 -16.32 -90.86
N SER A 805 26.12 -16.38 -92.05
CA SER A 805 26.97 -17.50 -92.47
C SER A 805 28.20 -17.63 -91.56
N PRO A 806 28.78 -18.83 -91.35
CA PRO A 806 30.02 -18.99 -90.59
C PRO A 806 31.18 -18.10 -91.10
N GLU A 807 31.21 -17.79 -92.40
CA GLU A 807 32.19 -16.88 -93.00
C GLU A 807 31.92 -15.41 -92.62
N ASP A 808 30.65 -14.99 -92.59
CA ASP A 808 30.23 -13.64 -92.19
C ASP A 808 30.49 -13.40 -90.69
N VAL A 809 30.29 -14.41 -89.85
CA VAL A 809 30.59 -14.35 -88.40
C VAL A 809 32.08 -14.13 -88.15
N GLN A 810 32.94 -14.69 -89.01
CA GLN A 810 34.39 -14.53 -88.93
C GLN A 810 34.83 -13.11 -89.36
N ILE A 811 34.14 -12.51 -90.33
CA ILE A 811 34.34 -11.10 -90.76
C ILE A 811 33.86 -10.11 -89.67
N ILE A 812 32.78 -10.44 -88.97
CA ILE A 812 32.21 -9.60 -87.91
C ILE A 812 33.15 -9.50 -86.69
N ALA A 813 33.99 -10.52 -86.45
CA ALA A 813 35.03 -10.54 -85.41
C ALA A 813 34.51 -10.16 -84.00
N CYS A 814 33.38 -10.75 -83.59
CA CYS A 814 32.79 -10.48 -82.28
C CYS A 814 33.69 -11.02 -81.14
N PRO A 815 34.01 -10.23 -80.10
CA PRO A 815 34.83 -10.67 -78.98
C PRO A 815 34.16 -11.83 -78.23
N THR A 816 34.96 -12.82 -77.82
CA THR A 816 34.44 -13.98 -77.09
C THR A 816 33.91 -13.57 -75.71
N MET A 817 32.97 -14.33 -75.18
CA MET A 817 32.40 -14.09 -73.85
C MET A 817 33.48 -14.03 -72.76
N GLU A 818 34.57 -14.78 -72.91
CA GLU A 818 35.73 -14.76 -72.02
C GLU A 818 36.53 -13.45 -72.11
N GLN A 819 36.74 -12.91 -73.31
CA GLN A 819 37.40 -11.62 -73.51
C GLN A 819 36.57 -10.46 -72.95
N LEU A 820 35.24 -10.52 -73.07
CA LEU A 820 34.33 -9.58 -72.42
C LEU A 820 34.37 -9.71 -70.90
N ASN A 821 34.40 -10.93 -70.38
CA ASN A 821 34.52 -11.18 -68.94
C ASN A 821 35.83 -10.65 -68.37
N LEU A 822 36.93 -10.79 -69.10
CA LEU A 822 38.24 -10.32 -68.69
C LEU A 822 38.30 -8.79 -68.68
N LEU A 823 37.69 -8.14 -69.68
CA LEU A 823 37.58 -6.68 -69.74
C LEU A 823 36.68 -6.09 -68.64
N LEU A 824 35.59 -6.78 -68.30
CA LEU A 824 34.67 -6.40 -67.21
C LEU A 824 35.17 -6.82 -65.82
N SER A 825 36.23 -7.63 -65.75
CA SER A 825 36.88 -8.04 -64.49
C SER A 825 38.00 -7.11 -64.03
N VAL A 826 38.20 -5.98 -64.73
CA VAL A 826 39.18 -4.97 -64.33
C VAL A 826 38.66 -4.20 -63.10
N SER A 827 38.69 -4.88 -61.96
CA SER A 827 38.83 -4.31 -60.63
C SER A 827 39.71 -5.26 -59.80
N LYS A 828 41.02 -5.02 -59.85
CA LYS A 828 41.92 -5.38 -58.74
C LYS A 828 42.42 -4.10 -58.13
#